data_AF-W6ZI96-F1
#
_entry.id   AF-W6ZI96-F1
#
_cell.length_a   1.000
_cell.length_b   1.000
_cell.length_c   1.000
_cell.angle_alpha   90.00
_cell.angle_beta   90.00
_cell.angle_gamma   90.00
#
_symmetry.space_group_name_H-M   'P 1'
#
loop_
_entity.id
_entity.type
_entity.pdbx_description
1 polymer ?
#
loop_
_entity_poly.entity_id
_entity_poly.type
_entity_poly.pdbx_seq_one_letter_code
_entity_poly.pdbx_strand_id
1 'polypeptide(L)'
;MRPDRFLQATVGLLATTHLALGSTSSEQDQFKHVTWDDDNSVISTHALDQGHYQSRLTLANGYFGINVASAGPFFEVDEPVDGDVISGWPLFSRRQAFSTIAGFWNSQPRTVGSNYPWLYQYGWESFIAGIPHWSGLIVEANGEFLNASVNPDHISDFVSSLDVKAGIASWRYNWKPGGRGDGTIDVNYQLFVHKLYVNKAVVRLRLTSTRDDNVTVYDILDGDGAVRSDFVQKKFEKDTPTIWSAVSPGNITNVTAYVYSTLGASDWVDLSARSEVADGIFGSGNESTIAQSVPVELTAFRPTEVTKFIGVASTDAFPDPQSVARDASILGAKEGYYKLLQSHIEEWESILTPDAVDDYHLPNGSLPNDPDVQQLHILARTNPFYLLSNMVGPNAVAAAANNTKLDIYSIPVCGFGSDCYGGMIFWDATVWMAPGIQVSHPQHAQNVIKYHVEHFDEAQRNVQTAFTSSKNQTGRFTPGGAVYPWTSARFGNCTGTGACFDYEYHLNGDMSLAFNNHLIITGDAEYFNDTLLPISNSIAHFFGQVLDFNETSGNWELWNATDPDEYANQVNNVGFTTALIQKHFLETNEFNSWFARSQNDSWNEKAAKMRLPVNDNTGIIVEYTGMNGSVAVKQADVVLIDDLLHYPNPYSLTNLDFYAAKQSLDGPAMTYSSFAVVANEVSPSGCSSFTYHVYSSSPYLRAPWYQYSEQLIDNVEENGGTHPAFPFLTGMGGTNRVAIFGYLGLGLYYDRLDIDPSLPPQIPYLNYRTFYWMGHGINATSNSTHTTLERLPRDKYTLPSVNATYFDKPIPVTVGTRSGRNITWHELGEGPLVVRNRPMGEILTVGGNILQCKSLLQPPQRNKPGQFPIAAIDGAASTKWQPEYANTTSYLTVDLGDLAFFPINEIVMDWANQPPTHFEIYFSNSSLPPFSAQLAEDVRRVIAGSVDISAPWDPVTAYEIKPYVGNQTNFTLAESVWSGRYAHLGVRGNQFKEDATDGPTVAEWSLVREKF
;
A
#
# COMPACT_ATOMS: atom_id res chain seq x y z
N MET A 1 21.64 -9.98 40.63
CA MET A 1 21.40 -8.57 40.31
C MET A 1 21.02 -8.50 38.83
N ARG A 2 19.81 -8.24 38.34
CA ARG A 2 18.41 -8.22 38.83
C ARG A 2 17.61 -8.94 37.72
N PRO A 3 16.75 -9.93 38.00
CA PRO A 3 15.80 -10.47 37.02
C PRO A 3 14.37 -10.06 37.42
N ASP A 4 13.79 -9.04 36.78
CA ASP A 4 12.38 -8.67 36.94
C ASP A 4 11.89 -7.93 35.69
N ARG A 5 11.64 -8.68 34.60
CA ARG A 5 10.82 -8.23 33.45
C ARG A 5 10.03 -9.36 32.75
N PHE A 6 10.00 -10.57 33.31
CA PHE A 6 9.33 -11.74 32.68
C PHE A 6 7.96 -12.10 33.28
N LEU A 7 7.33 -11.19 34.04
CA LEU A 7 5.94 -11.34 34.49
C LEU A 7 5.22 -10.00 34.38
N GLN A 8 4.75 -9.65 33.19
CA GLN A 8 3.67 -8.68 32.97
C GLN A 8 3.09 -8.84 31.56
N ALA A 9 2.53 -10.02 31.28
CA ALA A 9 1.57 -10.24 30.21
C ALA A 9 0.34 -10.92 30.85
N THR A 10 -0.30 -10.22 31.79
CA THR A 10 -1.53 -10.69 32.43
C THR A 10 -2.31 -9.49 32.97
N VAL A 11 -3.38 -9.14 32.24
CA VAL A 11 -4.48 -8.25 32.62
C VAL A 11 -4.08 -6.86 33.14
N GLY A 12 -3.81 -5.94 32.21
CA GLY A 12 -3.79 -4.50 32.46
C GLY A 12 -5.15 -3.89 32.10
N LEU A 13 -6.11 -3.91 33.03
CA LEU A 13 -7.31 -3.07 32.96
C LEU A 13 -6.91 -1.68 33.50
N LEU A 14 -6.22 -0.86 32.70
CA LEU A 14 -5.84 0.51 33.07
C LEU A 14 -5.94 1.42 31.85
N ALA A 15 -6.97 2.27 31.87
CA ALA A 15 -7.17 3.46 31.03
C ALA A 15 -6.72 3.32 29.57
N THR A 16 -7.37 2.42 28.83
CA THR A 16 -7.45 2.52 27.37
C THR A 16 -8.03 3.88 27.01
N THR A 17 -7.23 4.74 26.36
CA THR A 17 -7.78 5.84 25.58
C THR A 17 -8.58 5.21 24.44
N HIS A 18 -9.87 5.00 24.69
CA HIS A 18 -10.80 4.54 23.68
C HIS A 18 -10.96 5.65 22.64
N LEU A 19 -10.22 5.56 21.54
CA LEU A 19 -10.58 6.23 20.30
C LEU A 19 -11.75 5.45 19.67
N ALA A 20 -12.94 5.58 20.27
CA ALA A 20 -14.16 5.20 19.60
C ALA A 20 -14.41 6.26 18.52
N LEU A 21 -14.02 5.94 17.29
CA LEU A 21 -14.36 6.74 16.10
C LEU A 21 -15.89 6.68 15.93
N GLY A 22 -16.61 7.58 16.59
CA GLY A 22 -17.96 7.93 16.17
C GLY A 22 -17.81 8.60 14.82
N SER A 23 -18.41 8.05 13.77
CA SER A 23 -18.37 8.64 12.43
C SER A 23 -19.62 8.29 11.65
N THR A 24 -19.89 9.11 10.65
CA THR A 24 -21.04 9.08 9.73
C THR A 24 -20.59 8.88 8.28
N SER A 25 -19.28 8.65 8.01
CA SER A 25 -18.79 8.21 6.70
C SER A 25 -18.79 6.68 6.60
N SER A 26 -19.19 6.13 5.45
CA SER A 26 -19.17 4.68 5.20
C SER A 26 -17.77 4.06 5.43
N GLU A 27 -16.71 4.82 5.13
CA GLU A 27 -15.31 4.42 5.27
C GLU A 27 -14.85 4.27 6.73
N GLN A 28 -15.39 5.05 7.66
CA GLN A 28 -15.08 4.93 9.10
C GLN A 28 -16.08 4.03 9.82
N ASP A 29 -17.32 3.91 9.32
CA ASP A 29 -18.35 3.00 9.84
C ASP A 29 -17.89 1.54 9.89
N GLN A 30 -17.10 1.09 8.90
CA GLN A 30 -16.54 -0.26 8.88
C GLN A 30 -15.56 -0.53 10.05
N PHE A 31 -14.96 0.51 10.64
CA PHE A 31 -14.04 0.39 11.77
C PHE A 31 -14.73 0.53 13.15
N LYS A 32 -16.07 0.63 13.22
CA LYS A 32 -16.82 0.81 14.48
C LYS A 32 -16.55 -0.25 15.57
N HIS A 33 -16.09 -1.44 15.18
CA HIS A 33 -15.78 -2.54 16.09
C HIS A 33 -14.26 -2.75 16.27
N VAL A 34 -13.46 -1.86 15.70
CA VAL A 34 -12.00 -1.92 15.71
C VAL A 34 -11.46 -0.91 16.71
N THR A 35 -10.44 -1.31 17.46
CA THR A 35 -9.73 -0.44 18.40
C THR A 35 -8.24 -0.49 18.12
N TRP A 36 -7.58 0.66 18.28
CA TRP A 36 -6.13 0.80 18.23
C TRP A 36 -5.59 1.10 19.63
N ASP A 37 -4.69 0.25 20.13
CA ASP A 37 -3.84 0.51 21.28
C ASP A 37 -2.53 1.12 20.80
N ASP A 38 -2.35 2.41 21.02
CA ASP A 38 -1.23 3.16 20.48
C ASP A 38 0.12 2.82 21.10
N ASP A 39 0.14 2.67 22.43
CA ASP A 39 1.35 2.36 23.20
C ASP A 39 1.95 1.03 22.74
N ASN A 40 1.09 0.02 22.57
CA ASN A 40 1.49 -1.33 22.19
C ASN A 40 1.43 -1.59 20.68
N SER A 41 0.83 -0.67 19.91
CA SER A 41 0.57 -0.83 18.47
C SER A 41 -0.22 -2.10 18.13
N VAL A 42 -1.31 -2.30 18.88
CA VAL A 42 -2.19 -3.46 18.74
C VAL A 42 -3.52 -3.03 18.13
N ILE A 43 -3.90 -3.66 17.02
CA ILE A 43 -5.24 -3.58 16.45
C ILE A 43 -6.08 -4.69 17.08
N SER A 44 -7.30 -4.40 17.53
CA SER A 44 -8.25 -5.42 17.98
C SER A 44 -9.63 -5.22 17.35
N THR A 45 -10.35 -6.30 17.08
CA THR A 45 -11.75 -6.28 16.65
C THR A 45 -12.61 -7.15 17.55
N HIS A 46 -13.84 -6.68 17.81
CA HIS A 46 -14.88 -7.42 18.53
C HIS A 46 -15.95 -8.02 17.62
N ALA A 47 -15.82 -7.84 16.30
CA ALA A 47 -16.74 -8.40 15.32
C ALA A 47 -16.17 -9.69 14.74
N LEU A 48 -16.94 -10.77 14.81
CA LEU A 48 -16.69 -12.02 14.11
C LEU A 48 -17.35 -11.93 12.73
N ASP A 49 -16.52 -11.84 11.68
CA ASP A 49 -16.94 -11.66 10.29
C ASP A 49 -16.39 -12.81 9.44
N GLN A 50 -17.12 -13.91 9.35
CA GLN A 50 -16.64 -15.15 8.70
C GLN A 50 -16.98 -15.15 7.21
N GLY A 51 -16.16 -15.80 6.40
CA GLY A 51 -16.41 -15.99 4.97
C GLY A 51 -16.15 -14.77 4.10
N HIS A 52 -15.52 -13.71 4.61
CA HIS A 52 -15.25 -12.49 3.85
C HIS A 52 -13.76 -12.18 3.82
N TYR A 53 -13.17 -12.12 2.62
CA TYR A 53 -11.73 -11.86 2.46
C TYR A 53 -11.23 -10.59 3.15
N GLN A 54 -12.06 -9.54 3.28
CA GLN A 54 -11.68 -8.29 3.95
C GLN A 54 -11.31 -8.51 5.42
N SER A 55 -11.96 -9.48 6.07
CA SER A 55 -11.75 -9.81 7.48
C SER A 55 -10.50 -10.66 7.74
N ARG A 56 -9.91 -11.25 6.69
CA ARG A 56 -8.78 -12.18 6.83
C ARG A 56 -7.52 -11.45 7.22
N LEU A 57 -6.79 -12.04 8.15
CA LEU A 57 -5.51 -11.52 8.60
C LEU A 57 -4.37 -12.20 7.83
N THR A 58 -3.44 -11.40 7.31
CA THR A 58 -2.27 -11.87 6.56
C THR A 58 -0.99 -11.75 7.40
N LEU A 59 -0.14 -12.79 7.41
CA LEU A 59 1.20 -12.78 7.99
C LEU A 59 2.22 -13.42 7.03
N ALA A 60 3.44 -12.90 7.03
CA ALA A 60 4.58 -13.45 6.29
C ALA A 60 5.90 -13.05 6.97
N ASN A 61 7.01 -13.70 6.57
CA ASN A 61 8.36 -13.37 7.01
C ASN A 61 9.34 -13.03 5.86
N GLY A 62 8.83 -12.93 4.63
CA GLY A 62 9.58 -12.72 3.40
C GLY A 62 9.92 -14.01 2.65
N TYR A 63 9.93 -15.16 3.33
CA TYR A 63 10.15 -16.46 2.69
C TYR A 63 8.83 -17.21 2.43
N PHE A 64 7.92 -17.22 3.40
CA PHE A 64 6.60 -17.82 3.24
C PHE A 64 5.54 -17.00 3.99
N GLY A 65 4.28 -17.16 3.58
CA GLY A 65 3.17 -16.39 4.12
C GLY A 65 1.86 -17.17 4.13
N ILE A 66 0.88 -16.60 4.81
CA ILE A 66 -0.45 -17.16 4.99
C ILE A 66 -1.47 -16.04 5.25
N ASN A 67 -2.71 -16.23 4.83
CA ASN A 67 -3.85 -15.53 5.43
C ASN A 67 -4.79 -16.52 6.13
N VAL A 68 -5.55 -16.03 7.11
CA VAL A 68 -6.37 -16.87 8.00
C VAL A 68 -7.73 -16.24 8.29
N ALA A 69 -8.70 -17.09 8.61
CA ALA A 69 -10.08 -16.72 8.91
C ALA A 69 -10.20 -15.73 10.09
N SER A 70 -11.32 -15.01 10.16
CA SER A 70 -11.63 -14.16 11.30
C SER A 70 -11.85 -14.95 12.59
N ALA A 71 -12.41 -16.16 12.50
CA ALA A 71 -12.69 -17.02 13.65
C ALA A 71 -11.44 -17.64 14.31
N GLY A 72 -10.29 -17.67 13.62
CA GLY A 72 -9.09 -18.34 14.11
C GLY A 72 -8.08 -18.64 13.01
N PRO A 73 -6.99 -19.38 13.31
CA PRO A 73 -5.93 -19.72 12.35
C PRO A 73 -6.37 -20.84 11.39
N PHE A 74 -7.51 -20.66 10.72
CA PHE A 74 -8.17 -21.67 9.90
C PHE A 74 -8.13 -21.31 8.42
N PHE A 75 -8.17 -22.35 7.58
CA PHE A 75 -8.49 -22.21 6.16
C PHE A 75 -9.97 -21.81 6.02
N GLU A 76 -10.26 -20.92 5.08
CA GLU A 76 -11.59 -20.38 4.83
C GLU A 76 -11.78 -20.15 3.34
N VAL A 77 -13.02 -20.25 2.87
CA VAL A 77 -13.44 -19.92 1.51
C VAL A 77 -14.45 -18.78 1.61
N ASP A 78 -14.45 -17.86 0.65
CA ASP A 78 -15.41 -16.76 0.66
C ASP A 78 -16.85 -17.24 0.48
N GLU A 79 -17.76 -16.64 1.23
CA GLU A 79 -19.17 -16.56 0.91
C GLU A 79 -19.41 -15.34 -0.01
N PRO A 80 -20.40 -15.39 -0.91
CA PRO A 80 -20.65 -14.27 -1.82
C PRO A 80 -20.95 -12.96 -1.10
N VAL A 81 -20.12 -11.94 -1.32
CA VAL A 81 -20.40 -10.54 -0.97
C VAL A 81 -20.87 -9.85 -2.25
N ASP A 82 -22.07 -9.29 -2.22
CA ASP A 82 -22.70 -8.65 -3.39
C ASP A 82 -22.70 -9.55 -4.65
N GLY A 83 -22.75 -10.87 -4.46
CA GLY A 83 -22.88 -11.86 -5.53
C GLY A 83 -21.58 -12.39 -6.13
N ASP A 84 -20.40 -11.98 -5.61
CA ASP A 84 -19.10 -12.41 -6.13
C ASP A 84 -18.22 -13.13 -5.09
N VAL A 85 -17.46 -14.12 -5.56
CA VAL A 85 -16.47 -14.93 -4.81
C VAL A 85 -15.22 -15.21 -5.65
N ILE A 86 -14.98 -14.43 -6.70
CA ILE A 86 -13.92 -14.69 -7.68
C ILE A 86 -12.77 -13.71 -7.46
N SER A 87 -11.54 -14.19 -7.49
CA SER A 87 -10.33 -13.36 -7.47
C SER A 87 -10.14 -12.63 -8.81
N GLY A 88 -9.45 -11.51 -8.80
CA GLY A 88 -9.22 -10.73 -10.03
C GLY A 88 -8.32 -11.36 -11.07
N TRP A 89 -8.01 -10.54 -12.08
CA TRP A 89 -7.08 -10.87 -13.15
C TRP A 89 -5.73 -11.32 -12.56
N PRO A 90 -5.02 -12.29 -13.18
CA PRO A 90 -5.37 -13.01 -14.40
C PRO A 90 -6.11 -14.34 -14.13
N LEU A 91 -6.30 -14.70 -12.85
CA LEU A 91 -6.66 -16.07 -12.47
C LEU A 91 -8.17 -16.33 -12.56
N PHE A 92 -9.00 -15.39 -12.11
CA PHE A 92 -10.46 -15.59 -11.99
C PHE A 92 -10.84 -16.89 -11.26
N SER A 93 -10.05 -17.24 -10.25
CA SER A 93 -10.25 -18.42 -9.40
C SER A 93 -11.17 -18.11 -8.22
N ARG A 94 -11.69 -19.16 -7.56
CA ARG A 94 -12.38 -19.02 -6.28
C ARG A 94 -11.51 -18.27 -5.27
N ARG A 95 -12.08 -17.29 -4.58
CA ARG A 95 -11.45 -16.56 -3.48
C ARG A 95 -11.46 -17.43 -2.22
N GLN A 96 -10.28 -17.57 -1.61
CA GLN A 96 -10.06 -18.44 -0.45
C GLN A 96 -8.81 -18.02 0.30
N ALA A 97 -8.64 -18.59 1.49
CA ALA A 97 -7.38 -18.51 2.21
C ALA A 97 -6.24 -19.15 1.39
N PHE A 98 -5.05 -18.58 1.49
CA PHE A 98 -3.91 -18.94 0.66
C PHE A 98 -2.62 -18.92 1.49
N SER A 99 -1.70 -19.80 1.12
CA SER A 99 -0.35 -19.84 1.67
C SER A 99 0.62 -20.25 0.58
N THR A 100 1.78 -19.62 0.54
CA THR A 100 2.82 -19.91 -0.45
C THR A 100 4.22 -19.65 0.09
N ILE A 101 5.21 -19.93 -0.74
CA ILE A 101 6.64 -19.68 -0.54
C ILE A 101 7.09 -18.73 -1.66
N ALA A 102 7.91 -17.75 -1.34
CA ALA A 102 8.58 -16.90 -2.31
C ALA A 102 9.34 -17.77 -3.34
N GLY A 103 9.17 -17.48 -4.63
CA GLY A 103 9.79 -18.29 -5.70
C GLY A 103 8.91 -19.43 -6.23
N PHE A 104 7.87 -19.86 -5.50
CA PHE A 104 7.14 -21.10 -5.77
C PHE A 104 6.05 -20.93 -6.83
N TRP A 105 6.43 -20.48 -8.02
CA TRP A 105 5.56 -20.32 -9.18
C TRP A 105 5.47 -21.61 -10.00
N ASN A 106 4.26 -21.90 -10.50
CA ASN A 106 4.02 -22.98 -11.46
C ASN A 106 4.46 -22.58 -12.88
N SER A 107 4.19 -23.46 -13.84
CA SER A 107 4.16 -23.08 -15.26
C SER A 107 2.96 -23.71 -15.96
N GLN A 108 2.20 -22.90 -16.70
CA GLN A 108 1.00 -23.34 -17.40
C GLN A 108 0.87 -22.70 -18.79
N PRO A 109 0.37 -23.45 -19.79
CA PRO A 109 0.35 -22.99 -21.19
C PRO A 109 -0.64 -21.85 -21.47
N ARG A 110 -1.66 -21.69 -20.62
CA ARG A 110 -2.73 -20.69 -20.79
C ARG A 110 -3.25 -20.23 -19.43
N THR A 111 -3.92 -19.09 -19.43
CA THR A 111 -4.68 -18.56 -18.30
C THR A 111 -6.06 -18.09 -18.77
N VAL A 112 -6.95 -17.80 -17.82
CA VAL A 112 -8.30 -17.27 -18.08
C VAL A 112 -8.19 -15.81 -18.56
N GLY A 113 -7.37 -14.98 -17.91
CA GLY A 113 -7.12 -13.59 -18.31
C GLY A 113 -5.73 -13.37 -18.91
N SER A 114 -5.65 -12.77 -20.09
CA SER A 114 -4.37 -12.39 -20.71
C SER A 114 -4.55 -11.19 -21.63
N ASN A 115 -3.56 -10.31 -21.65
CA ASN A 115 -3.57 -9.11 -22.50
C ASN A 115 -3.18 -9.47 -23.95
N TYR A 116 -2.36 -10.52 -24.13
CA TYR A 116 -1.84 -10.95 -25.44
C TYR A 116 -1.93 -12.47 -25.65
N PRO A 117 -3.13 -13.05 -25.83
CA PRO A 117 -3.29 -14.50 -25.99
C PRO A 117 -2.52 -15.11 -27.18
N TRP A 118 -2.17 -14.31 -28.18
CA TRP A 118 -1.40 -14.76 -29.34
C TRP A 118 0.07 -15.10 -28.99
N LEU A 119 0.59 -14.60 -27.86
CA LEU A 119 1.95 -14.91 -27.40
C LEU A 119 2.09 -16.31 -26.78
N TYR A 120 1.00 -17.01 -26.46
CA TYR A 120 1.03 -18.37 -25.92
C TYR A 120 1.73 -19.40 -26.83
N GLN A 121 1.95 -19.07 -28.10
CA GLN A 121 2.72 -19.91 -29.01
C GLN A 121 4.24 -19.87 -28.77
N TYR A 122 4.72 -18.93 -27.97
CA TYR A 122 6.15 -18.67 -27.74
C TYR A 122 6.61 -18.93 -26.30
N GLY A 123 5.70 -19.16 -25.36
CA GLY A 123 6.02 -19.36 -23.96
C GLY A 123 4.80 -19.73 -23.12
N TRP A 124 5.05 -20.11 -21.88
CA TRP A 124 4.04 -20.44 -20.88
C TRP A 124 4.03 -19.39 -19.77
N GLU A 125 2.89 -19.24 -19.12
CA GLU A 125 2.72 -18.36 -17.98
C GLU A 125 3.24 -19.02 -16.70
N SER A 126 3.61 -18.21 -15.71
CA SER A 126 4.01 -18.68 -14.37
C SER A 126 3.23 -17.95 -13.29
N PHE A 127 2.46 -18.67 -12.48
CA PHE A 127 1.67 -18.10 -11.39
C PHE A 127 2.02 -18.75 -10.06
N ILE A 128 1.91 -17.98 -8.98
CA ILE A 128 2.32 -18.42 -7.65
C ILE A 128 1.49 -19.64 -7.27
N ALA A 129 2.13 -20.71 -6.86
CA ALA A 129 1.46 -21.95 -6.47
C ALA A 129 1.29 -21.99 -4.95
N GLY A 130 0.23 -22.63 -4.49
CA GLY A 130 -0.07 -22.76 -3.07
C GLY A 130 0.67 -23.92 -2.43
N ILE A 131 0.88 -23.84 -1.13
CA ILE A 131 1.22 -24.99 -0.28
C ILE A 131 0.01 -25.36 0.59
N PRO A 132 -0.06 -26.56 1.18
CA PRO A 132 -1.12 -26.88 2.13
C PRO A 132 -1.21 -25.82 3.23
N HIS A 133 -2.43 -25.32 3.49
CA HIS A 133 -2.66 -24.31 4.51
C HIS A 133 -2.34 -24.91 5.88
N TRP A 134 -1.35 -24.33 6.54
CA TRP A 134 -0.61 -25.04 7.57
C TRP A 134 -1.02 -24.66 8.99
N SER A 135 -1.87 -23.65 9.20
CA SER A 135 -2.09 -23.10 10.55
C SER A 135 -3.20 -23.78 11.36
N GLY A 136 -4.00 -24.65 10.74
CA GLY A 136 -5.17 -25.25 11.39
C GLY A 136 -4.86 -26.09 12.64
N LEU A 137 -5.48 -25.69 13.75
CA LEU A 137 -5.65 -26.47 15.00
C LEU A 137 -7.14 -26.49 15.36
N ILE A 138 -7.89 -27.45 14.83
CA ILE A 138 -9.34 -27.54 14.97
C ILE A 138 -9.69 -28.29 16.25
N VAL A 139 -10.71 -27.83 16.99
CA VAL A 139 -11.19 -28.51 18.20
C VAL A 139 -12.55 -29.13 17.92
N GLU A 140 -12.73 -30.42 18.19
CA GLU A 140 -14.04 -31.06 18.20
C GLU A 140 -14.50 -31.29 19.64
N ALA A 141 -15.72 -30.86 19.93
CA ALA A 141 -16.39 -31.13 21.20
C ALA A 141 -17.89 -31.24 20.96
N ASN A 142 -18.54 -32.23 21.59
CA ASN A 142 -19.99 -32.50 21.45
C ASN A 142 -20.48 -32.62 19.99
N GLY A 143 -19.64 -33.12 19.07
CA GLY A 143 -19.96 -33.28 17.65
C GLY A 143 -19.97 -32.00 16.83
N GLU A 144 -19.51 -30.87 17.39
CA GLU A 144 -19.26 -29.63 16.67
C GLU A 144 -17.74 -29.40 16.51
N PHE A 145 -17.33 -28.89 15.36
CA PHE A 145 -15.95 -28.45 15.08
C PHE A 145 -15.83 -26.94 15.26
N LEU A 146 -14.81 -26.52 16.00
CA LEU A 146 -14.33 -25.15 16.03
C LEU A 146 -13.34 -24.94 14.87
N ASN A 147 -13.86 -24.41 13.76
CA ASN A 147 -13.12 -24.07 12.55
C ASN A 147 -13.63 -22.74 11.96
N ALA A 148 -13.25 -22.40 10.72
CA ALA A 148 -13.69 -21.16 10.05
C ALA A 148 -15.21 -21.05 9.86
N SER A 149 -15.97 -22.15 9.95
CA SER A 149 -17.43 -22.19 9.78
C SER A 149 -18.16 -22.48 11.09
N VAL A 150 -17.51 -22.25 12.25
CA VAL A 150 -18.16 -22.37 13.56
C VAL A 150 -19.42 -21.50 13.60
N ASN A 151 -20.49 -21.98 14.25
CA ASN A 151 -21.71 -21.19 14.38
C ASN A 151 -21.42 -19.95 15.25
N PRO A 152 -21.62 -18.72 14.74
CA PRO A 152 -21.34 -17.51 15.51
C PRO A 152 -22.21 -17.39 16.77
N ASP A 153 -23.41 -17.97 16.81
CA ASP A 153 -24.27 -18.00 18.01
C ASP A 153 -23.67 -18.81 19.16
N HIS A 154 -22.68 -19.65 18.88
CA HIS A 154 -21.97 -20.47 19.87
C HIS A 154 -20.70 -19.78 20.39
N ILE A 155 -20.38 -18.59 19.89
CA ILE A 155 -19.22 -17.79 20.26
C ILE A 155 -19.68 -16.55 21.06
N SER A 156 -18.95 -16.22 22.12
CA SER A 156 -19.20 -15.03 22.94
C SER A 156 -17.87 -14.41 23.39
N ASP A 157 -17.90 -13.14 23.79
CA ASP A 157 -16.71 -12.37 24.22
C ASP A 157 -15.58 -12.41 23.18
N PHE A 158 -15.94 -12.31 21.89
CA PHE A 158 -14.99 -12.40 20.79
C PHE A 158 -14.04 -11.20 20.75
N VAL A 159 -12.75 -11.51 20.64
CA VAL A 159 -11.67 -10.58 20.36
C VAL A 159 -10.69 -11.26 19.40
N SER A 160 -10.40 -10.63 18.27
CA SER A 160 -9.22 -10.95 17.46
C SER A 160 -8.29 -9.74 17.45
N SER A 161 -6.97 -9.94 17.47
CA SER A 161 -6.00 -8.86 17.52
C SER A 161 -4.73 -9.13 16.73
N LEU A 162 -4.12 -8.06 16.22
CA LEU A 162 -2.81 -8.03 15.58
C LEU A 162 -1.88 -7.10 16.37
N ASP A 163 -0.82 -7.67 16.94
CA ASP A 163 0.33 -6.89 17.41
C ASP A 163 1.21 -6.57 16.20
N VAL A 164 1.15 -5.31 15.74
CA VAL A 164 1.85 -4.85 14.53
C VAL A 164 3.35 -4.78 14.77
N LYS A 165 3.78 -4.41 15.98
CA LYS A 165 5.20 -4.31 16.35
C LYS A 165 5.85 -5.68 16.49
N ALA A 166 5.09 -6.72 16.80
CA ALA A 166 5.62 -8.07 16.99
C ALA A 166 5.22 -9.07 15.90
N GLY A 167 4.29 -8.72 14.99
CA GLY A 167 3.79 -9.63 13.96
C GLY A 167 3.03 -10.84 14.50
N ILE A 168 2.26 -10.66 15.57
CA ILE A 168 1.53 -11.74 16.26
C ILE A 168 0.03 -11.55 16.09
N ALA A 169 -0.63 -12.56 15.54
CA ALA A 169 -2.09 -12.63 15.52
C ALA A 169 -2.62 -13.42 16.73
N SER A 170 -3.73 -12.96 17.31
CA SER A 170 -4.37 -13.64 18.44
C SER A 170 -5.88 -13.66 18.30
N TRP A 171 -6.50 -14.71 18.83
CA TRP A 171 -7.95 -14.83 18.96
C TRP A 171 -8.29 -15.27 20.37
N ARG A 172 -9.35 -14.68 20.94
CA ARG A 172 -9.88 -15.06 22.24
C ARG A 172 -11.39 -14.98 22.23
N TYR A 173 -12.03 -16.03 22.69
CA TYR A 173 -13.49 -16.09 22.83
C TYR A 173 -13.92 -17.26 23.71
N ASN A 174 -15.15 -17.17 24.19
CA ASN A 174 -15.85 -18.25 24.86
C ASN A 174 -16.66 -19.05 23.83
N TRP A 175 -16.32 -20.32 23.65
CA TRP A 175 -17.04 -21.25 22.77
C TRP A 175 -17.92 -22.19 23.58
N LYS A 176 -19.15 -22.41 23.09
CA LYS A 176 -20.13 -23.33 23.67
C LYS A 176 -20.45 -24.46 22.68
N PRO A 177 -19.72 -25.59 22.72
CA PRO A 177 -19.86 -26.66 21.75
C PRO A 177 -21.27 -27.27 21.73
N GLY A 178 -21.89 -27.32 20.55
CA GLY A 178 -23.25 -27.82 20.30
C GLY A 178 -24.37 -26.86 20.71
N GLY A 179 -24.05 -25.64 21.17
CA GLY A 179 -25.01 -24.58 21.51
C GLY A 179 -25.91 -24.84 22.73
N ARG A 180 -25.82 -26.00 23.37
CA ARG A 180 -26.69 -26.45 24.47
C ARG A 180 -25.86 -26.96 25.65
N GLY A 181 -26.30 -26.68 26.89
CA GLY A 181 -25.63 -27.13 28.13
C GLY A 181 -24.93 -26.01 28.92
N ASP A 182 -24.20 -26.39 29.97
CA ASP A 182 -23.55 -25.46 30.93
C ASP A 182 -22.02 -25.40 30.78
N GLY A 183 -21.44 -26.18 29.85
CA GLY A 183 -20.00 -26.19 29.57
C GLY A 183 -19.61 -25.08 28.61
N THR A 184 -18.59 -24.30 28.97
CA THR A 184 -18.00 -23.25 28.14
C THR A 184 -16.49 -23.46 28.11
N ILE A 185 -15.89 -23.28 26.94
CA ILE A 185 -14.44 -23.38 26.75
C ILE A 185 -13.94 -21.98 26.38
N ASP A 186 -13.11 -21.38 27.24
CA ASP A 186 -12.31 -20.20 26.88
C ASP A 186 -11.21 -20.68 25.92
N VAL A 187 -11.27 -20.17 24.69
CA VAL A 187 -10.36 -20.49 23.61
C VAL A 187 -9.42 -19.33 23.41
N ASN A 188 -8.12 -19.62 23.35
CA ASN A 188 -7.10 -18.64 23.01
C ASN A 188 -6.14 -19.20 21.96
N TYR A 189 -6.12 -18.58 20.78
CA TYR A 189 -5.14 -18.85 19.73
C TYR A 189 -4.09 -17.74 19.67
N GLN A 190 -2.84 -18.09 19.37
CA GLN A 190 -1.81 -17.17 18.91
C GLN A 190 -1.05 -17.76 17.72
N LEU A 191 -0.78 -16.95 16.70
CA LEU A 191 -0.07 -17.32 15.47
C LEU A 191 1.03 -16.30 15.17
N PHE A 192 2.21 -16.79 14.80
CA PHE A 192 3.25 -15.97 14.19
C PHE A 192 4.08 -16.74 13.15
N VAL A 193 4.55 -16.02 12.12
CA VAL A 193 5.51 -16.51 11.11
C VAL A 193 6.88 -15.97 11.50
N HIS A 194 7.82 -16.85 11.86
CA HIS A 194 9.04 -16.42 12.55
C HIS A 194 9.91 -15.53 11.64
N LYS A 195 10.16 -14.29 12.08
CA LYS A 195 10.88 -13.28 11.29
C LYS A 195 12.37 -13.58 11.08
N LEU A 196 13.07 -14.05 12.12
CA LEU A 196 14.50 -14.43 12.03
C LEU A 196 14.73 -15.82 11.39
N TYR A 197 14.07 -16.86 11.91
CA TYR A 197 14.18 -18.22 11.40
C TYR A 197 13.17 -18.46 10.27
N VAL A 198 13.58 -18.15 9.05
CA VAL A 198 12.70 -18.07 7.87
C VAL A 198 11.87 -19.34 7.59
N ASN A 199 12.31 -20.51 8.04
CA ASN A 199 11.61 -21.79 7.84
C ASN A 199 10.60 -22.14 8.94
N LYS A 200 10.43 -21.33 9.99
CA LYS A 200 9.62 -21.64 11.18
C LYS A 200 8.34 -20.79 11.26
N ALA A 201 7.22 -21.40 11.65
CA ALA A 201 6.03 -20.71 12.16
C ALA A 201 5.44 -21.48 13.35
N VAL A 202 4.59 -20.82 14.15
CA VAL A 202 4.03 -21.44 15.35
C VAL A 202 2.57 -21.03 15.55
N VAL A 203 1.73 -22.01 15.90
CA VAL A 203 0.34 -21.79 16.35
C VAL A 203 0.19 -22.36 17.75
N ARG A 204 -0.19 -21.54 18.73
CA ARG A 204 -0.54 -22.00 20.08
C ARG A 204 -2.06 -21.99 20.22
N LEU A 205 -2.62 -23.09 20.70
CA LEU A 205 -3.99 -23.20 21.19
C LEU A 205 -3.98 -23.42 22.70
N ARG A 206 -4.72 -22.61 23.43
CA ARG A 206 -4.96 -22.77 24.86
C ARG A 206 -6.46 -22.87 25.12
N LEU A 207 -6.87 -23.92 25.82
CA LEU A 207 -8.26 -24.21 26.16
C LEU A 207 -8.43 -24.21 27.67
N THR A 208 -9.44 -23.51 28.18
CA THR A 208 -9.81 -23.55 29.60
C THR A 208 -11.31 -23.82 29.72
N SER A 209 -11.70 -25.03 30.13
CA SER A 209 -13.12 -25.40 30.29
C SER A 209 -13.65 -25.05 31.68
N THR A 210 -14.91 -24.65 31.80
CA THR A 210 -15.60 -24.40 33.09
C THR A 210 -15.92 -25.68 33.87
N ARG A 211 -15.73 -26.85 33.25
CA ARG A 211 -15.98 -28.17 33.81
C ARG A 211 -15.03 -29.19 33.21
N ASP A 212 -15.05 -30.41 33.75
CA ASP A 212 -14.36 -31.52 33.09
C ASP A 212 -15.05 -31.81 31.75
N ASP A 213 -14.24 -31.93 30.70
CA ASP A 213 -14.69 -32.15 29.32
C ASP A 213 -13.67 -32.95 28.52
N ASN A 214 -14.12 -33.63 27.48
CA ASN A 214 -13.26 -34.38 26.57
C ASN A 214 -13.38 -33.78 25.17
N VAL A 215 -12.26 -33.32 24.63
CA VAL A 215 -12.19 -32.74 23.29
C VAL A 215 -11.18 -33.49 22.44
N THR A 216 -11.34 -33.41 21.12
CA THR A 216 -10.31 -33.88 20.18
C THR A 216 -9.69 -32.67 19.52
N VAL A 217 -8.37 -32.54 19.56
CA VAL A 217 -7.65 -31.50 18.82
C VAL A 217 -7.06 -32.10 17.56
N TYR A 218 -7.32 -31.45 16.43
CA TYR A 218 -6.88 -31.86 15.11
C TYR A 218 -5.80 -30.90 14.60
N ASP A 219 -4.62 -31.45 14.33
CA ASP A 219 -3.56 -30.80 13.58
C ASP A 219 -3.71 -31.13 12.10
N ILE A 220 -3.98 -30.11 11.27
CA ILE A 220 -4.24 -30.27 9.84
C ILE A 220 -3.27 -29.45 8.98
N LEU A 221 -2.77 -30.07 7.91
CA LEU A 221 -2.24 -29.38 6.74
C LEU A 221 -3.31 -29.50 5.65
N ASP A 222 -4.02 -28.41 5.36
CA ASP A 222 -5.19 -28.42 4.48
C ASP A 222 -4.78 -28.26 3.02
N GLY A 223 -4.98 -29.30 2.22
CA GLY A 223 -4.57 -29.34 0.82
C GLY A 223 -5.38 -28.42 -0.08
N ASP A 224 -6.53 -27.89 0.35
CA ASP A 224 -7.32 -26.95 -0.45
C ASP A 224 -6.57 -25.63 -0.70
N GLY A 225 -5.61 -25.29 0.18
CA GLY A 225 -4.69 -24.16 0.00
C GLY A 225 -3.65 -24.39 -1.10
N ALA A 226 -3.37 -25.63 -1.50
CA ALA A 226 -2.33 -26.00 -2.46
C ALA A 226 -2.78 -25.83 -3.93
N VAL A 227 -3.40 -24.70 -4.26
CA VAL A 227 -3.86 -24.40 -5.62
C VAL A 227 -2.69 -24.29 -6.60
N ARG A 228 -2.89 -24.77 -7.83
CA ARG A 228 -1.84 -24.83 -8.89
C ARG A 228 -0.61 -25.66 -8.51
N SER A 229 -0.76 -26.55 -7.54
CA SER A 229 0.27 -27.51 -7.15
C SER A 229 -0.20 -28.95 -7.34
N ASP A 230 0.76 -29.81 -7.69
CA ASP A 230 0.58 -31.24 -7.77
C ASP A 230 1.02 -31.89 -6.46
N PHE A 231 0.24 -32.85 -5.98
CA PHE A 231 0.59 -33.65 -4.83
C PHE A 231 1.82 -34.53 -5.11
N VAL A 232 2.77 -34.59 -4.16
CA VAL A 232 3.97 -35.43 -4.28
C VAL A 232 3.92 -36.58 -3.28
N GLN A 233 3.80 -36.27 -1.99
CA GLN A 233 3.74 -37.25 -0.92
C GLN A 233 3.25 -36.62 0.39
N LYS A 234 2.69 -37.43 1.29
CA LYS A 234 2.34 -37.06 2.66
C LYS A 234 2.61 -38.22 3.60
N LYS A 235 2.79 -37.93 4.89
CA LYS A 235 2.99 -39.00 5.88
C LYS A 235 2.65 -38.56 7.31
N PHE A 236 1.99 -39.46 8.02
CA PHE A 236 1.89 -39.46 9.48
C PHE A 236 3.04 -40.26 10.08
N GLU A 237 3.88 -39.61 10.89
CA GLU A 237 5.00 -40.26 11.56
C GLU A 237 4.52 -40.99 12.81
N LYS A 238 4.73 -42.31 12.90
CA LYS A 238 4.24 -43.13 14.04
C LYS A 238 5.02 -42.97 15.33
N ASP A 239 6.25 -42.50 15.27
CA ASP A 239 7.14 -42.41 16.44
C ASP A 239 7.29 -40.97 16.97
N THR A 240 6.85 -39.97 16.21
CA THR A 240 6.88 -38.56 16.61
C THR A 240 5.50 -37.93 16.41
N PRO A 241 5.13 -36.86 17.13
CA PRO A 241 3.84 -36.19 16.94
C PRO A 241 3.85 -35.30 15.69
N THR A 242 4.24 -35.87 14.54
CA THR A 242 4.55 -35.15 13.31
C THR A 242 3.73 -35.66 12.14
N ILE A 243 3.17 -34.73 11.36
CA ILE A 243 2.64 -34.96 10.02
C ILE A 243 3.39 -34.07 9.03
N TRP A 244 3.41 -34.48 7.77
CA TRP A 244 3.92 -33.62 6.71
C TRP A 244 3.28 -33.92 5.36
N SER A 245 3.28 -32.91 4.50
CA SER A 245 2.80 -32.97 3.12
C SER A 245 3.79 -32.26 2.20
N ALA A 246 3.92 -32.75 0.98
CA ALA A 246 4.82 -32.23 -0.03
C ALA A 246 4.09 -32.06 -1.36
N VAL A 247 4.37 -30.94 -2.00
CA VAL A 247 3.74 -30.52 -3.26
C VAL A 247 4.79 -29.98 -4.24
N SER A 248 4.49 -30.08 -5.52
CA SER A 248 5.27 -29.51 -6.64
C SER A 248 4.45 -28.40 -7.28
N PRO A 249 5.04 -27.29 -7.77
CA PRO A 249 4.26 -26.21 -8.38
C PRO A 249 3.90 -26.58 -9.83
N GLY A 250 2.95 -27.51 -9.98
CA GLY A 250 2.47 -28.01 -11.26
C GLY A 250 3.60 -28.60 -12.13
N ASN A 251 3.69 -28.13 -13.37
CA ASN A 251 4.64 -28.60 -14.39
C ASN A 251 6.13 -28.33 -14.10
N ILE A 252 6.50 -27.80 -12.94
CA ILE A 252 7.89 -27.63 -12.51
C ILE A 252 8.32 -28.82 -11.64
N THR A 253 8.56 -29.97 -12.28
CA THR A 253 8.74 -31.26 -11.58
C THR A 253 10.04 -31.40 -10.81
N ASN A 254 11.02 -30.52 -11.04
CA ASN A 254 12.27 -30.48 -10.28
C ASN A 254 12.17 -29.61 -9.02
N VAL A 255 10.98 -29.07 -8.72
CA VAL A 255 10.75 -28.28 -7.52
C VAL A 255 9.80 -29.01 -6.59
N THR A 256 10.15 -29.06 -5.31
CA THR A 256 9.28 -29.64 -4.28
C THR A 256 9.34 -28.80 -3.02
N ALA A 257 8.17 -28.46 -2.50
CA ALA A 257 7.99 -27.85 -1.19
C ALA A 257 7.55 -28.91 -0.18
N TYR A 258 8.08 -28.80 1.04
CA TYR A 258 7.72 -29.63 2.18
C TYR A 258 7.13 -28.75 3.28
N VAL A 259 6.00 -29.17 3.83
CA VAL A 259 5.35 -28.57 4.98
C VAL A 259 5.27 -29.63 6.07
N TYR A 260 5.97 -29.39 7.18
CA TYR A 260 5.98 -30.23 8.37
C TYR A 260 5.21 -29.55 9.50
N SER A 261 4.50 -30.35 10.29
CA SER A 261 3.87 -29.94 11.53
C SER A 261 4.24 -30.92 12.64
N THR A 262 4.79 -30.42 13.74
CA THR A 262 5.08 -31.20 14.95
C THR A 262 4.33 -30.62 16.14
N LEU A 263 3.58 -31.45 16.87
CA LEU A 263 2.87 -31.02 18.08
C LEU A 263 3.77 -31.01 19.32
N GLY A 264 3.61 -29.98 20.15
CA GLY A 264 3.97 -29.96 21.56
C GLY A 264 2.71 -29.71 22.40
N ALA A 265 2.70 -30.12 23.66
CA ALA A 265 1.53 -29.93 24.52
C ALA A 265 1.91 -29.84 26.00
N SER A 266 0.94 -29.51 26.86
CA SER A 266 1.09 -29.57 28.31
C SER A 266 1.38 -31.01 28.79
N ASP A 267 2.06 -31.15 29.93
CA ASP A 267 2.53 -32.47 30.45
C ASP A 267 1.43 -33.53 30.66
N TRP A 268 0.16 -33.10 30.74
CA TRP A 268 -1.00 -33.97 30.93
C TRP A 268 -1.77 -34.28 29.64
N VAL A 269 -1.30 -33.79 28.49
CA VAL A 269 -1.83 -34.18 27.18
C VAL A 269 -0.99 -35.34 26.66
N ASP A 270 -1.60 -36.51 26.50
CA ASP A 270 -0.91 -37.69 25.99
C ASP A 270 -0.80 -37.67 24.46
N LEU A 271 0.28 -37.08 23.94
CA LEU A 271 0.58 -37.09 22.51
C LEU A 271 0.82 -38.50 21.94
N SER A 272 1.06 -39.53 22.77
CA SER A 272 1.18 -40.92 22.30
C SER A 272 -0.17 -41.53 21.91
N ALA A 273 -1.28 -40.97 22.43
CA ALA A 273 -2.65 -41.37 22.10
C ALA A 273 -3.14 -40.80 20.75
N ARG A 274 -2.29 -40.06 20.03
CA ARG A 274 -2.64 -39.48 18.74
C ARG A 274 -2.91 -40.54 17.67
N SER A 275 -3.75 -40.21 16.70
CA SER A 275 -4.08 -41.06 15.56
C SER A 275 -4.04 -40.30 14.23
N GLU A 276 -3.74 -41.02 13.16
CA GLU A 276 -3.92 -40.53 11.80
C GLU A 276 -5.41 -40.36 11.51
N VAL A 277 -5.79 -39.24 10.90
CA VAL A 277 -7.16 -38.94 10.50
C VAL A 277 -7.37 -39.45 9.08
N ALA A 278 -8.50 -40.11 8.83
CA ALA A 278 -8.84 -40.62 7.51
C ALA A 278 -9.06 -39.49 6.50
N ASP A 279 -8.65 -39.72 5.25
CA ASP A 279 -8.91 -38.81 4.13
C ASP A 279 -10.41 -38.53 3.98
N GLY A 280 -10.76 -37.28 3.64
CA GLY A 280 -12.14 -36.84 3.42
C GLY A 280 -12.90 -36.34 4.64
N ILE A 281 -12.30 -36.36 5.85
CA ILE A 281 -12.87 -35.70 7.04
C ILE A 281 -12.70 -34.17 6.95
N PHE A 282 -11.57 -33.70 6.42
CA PHE A 282 -11.26 -32.29 6.23
C PHE A 282 -10.83 -32.01 4.80
N GLY A 283 -10.94 -30.73 4.40
CA GLY A 283 -10.69 -30.26 3.04
C GLY A 283 -11.72 -30.77 2.02
N SER A 284 -11.59 -30.33 0.78
CA SER A 284 -12.45 -30.76 -0.35
C SER A 284 -12.09 -32.13 -0.93
N GLY A 285 -11.31 -32.93 -0.18
CA GLY A 285 -10.77 -34.22 -0.64
C GLY A 285 -9.45 -34.11 -1.39
N ASN A 286 -8.72 -32.99 -1.28
CA ASN A 286 -7.41 -32.80 -1.90
C ASN A 286 -6.39 -33.80 -1.35
N GLU A 287 -5.66 -34.48 -2.25
CA GLU A 287 -4.68 -35.54 -1.90
C GLU A 287 -3.56 -35.06 -0.97
N SER A 288 -3.19 -33.77 -1.05
CA SER A 288 -2.16 -33.16 -0.20
C SER A 288 -2.62 -32.85 1.22
N THR A 289 -3.91 -33.04 1.53
CA THR A 289 -4.45 -32.90 2.89
C THR A 289 -3.94 -34.02 3.79
N ILE A 290 -3.47 -33.68 4.98
CA ILE A 290 -3.14 -34.63 6.04
C ILE A 290 -3.50 -34.07 7.40
N ALA A 291 -4.00 -34.93 8.29
CA ALA A 291 -4.28 -34.54 9.66
C ALA A 291 -3.94 -35.65 10.66
N GLN A 292 -3.59 -35.23 11.88
CA GLN A 292 -3.50 -36.07 13.06
C GLN A 292 -4.42 -35.53 14.15
N SER A 293 -4.99 -36.41 14.95
CA SER A 293 -5.87 -36.06 16.07
C SER A 293 -5.24 -36.47 17.39
N VAL A 294 -5.42 -35.67 18.44
CA VAL A 294 -5.07 -36.02 19.81
C VAL A 294 -6.29 -35.86 20.72
N PRO A 295 -6.67 -36.90 21.49
CA PRO A 295 -7.69 -36.74 22.54
C PRO A 295 -7.11 -35.93 23.70
N VAL A 296 -7.89 -34.95 24.19
CA VAL A 296 -7.49 -34.03 25.26
C VAL A 296 -8.57 -34.03 26.34
N GLU A 297 -8.19 -34.46 27.54
CA GLU A 297 -9.02 -34.36 28.74
C GLU A 297 -8.83 -32.97 29.37
N LEU A 298 -9.86 -32.14 29.31
CA LEU A 298 -9.89 -30.83 29.95
C LEU A 298 -10.34 -31.01 31.40
N THR A 299 -9.53 -30.54 32.35
CA THR A 299 -9.93 -30.41 33.75
C THR A 299 -10.52 -29.03 34.00
N ALA A 300 -11.62 -28.96 34.75
CA ALA A 300 -12.28 -27.71 35.09
C ALA A 300 -11.28 -26.63 35.58
N PHE A 301 -11.32 -25.46 34.95
CA PHE A 301 -10.51 -24.27 35.23
C PHE A 301 -8.99 -24.45 35.11
N ARG A 302 -8.51 -25.57 34.56
CA ARG A 302 -7.09 -25.79 34.27
C ARG A 302 -6.84 -25.47 32.79
N PRO A 303 -6.01 -24.47 32.47
CA PRO A 303 -5.66 -24.19 31.08
C PRO A 303 -4.81 -25.31 30.49
N THR A 304 -5.21 -25.86 29.36
CA THR A 304 -4.48 -26.90 28.62
C THR A 304 -3.99 -26.33 27.29
N GLU A 305 -2.70 -26.47 27.00
CA GLU A 305 -2.07 -25.96 25.77
C GLU A 305 -1.69 -27.09 24.82
N VAL A 306 -2.01 -26.90 23.54
CA VAL A 306 -1.51 -27.67 22.39
C VAL A 306 -0.88 -26.66 21.43
N THR A 307 0.39 -26.87 21.09
CA THR A 307 1.15 -26.01 20.20
C THR A 307 1.57 -26.78 18.96
N LYS A 308 1.42 -26.16 17.81
CA LYS A 308 1.81 -26.65 16.52
C LYS A 308 3.02 -25.87 16.03
N PHE A 309 4.12 -26.57 15.76
CA PHE A 309 5.36 -26.01 15.24
C PHE A 309 5.48 -26.39 13.77
N ILE A 310 5.64 -25.40 12.91
CA ILE A 310 5.61 -25.55 11.46
C ILE A 310 7.01 -25.36 10.89
N GLY A 311 7.36 -26.25 9.97
CA GLY A 311 8.58 -26.17 9.16
C GLY A 311 8.24 -26.15 7.68
N VAL A 312 8.73 -25.14 6.96
CA VAL A 312 8.49 -24.99 5.51
C VAL A 312 9.81 -24.80 4.78
N ALA A 313 10.02 -25.53 3.69
CA ALA A 313 11.13 -25.30 2.77
C ALA A 313 10.83 -25.83 1.37
N SER A 314 11.43 -25.22 0.36
CA SER A 314 11.37 -25.62 -1.05
C SER A 314 12.77 -25.74 -1.65
N THR A 315 12.89 -26.57 -2.69
CA THR A 315 14.13 -26.73 -3.47
C THR A 315 14.61 -25.43 -4.13
N ASP A 316 13.74 -24.43 -4.30
CA ASP A 316 14.11 -23.13 -4.88
C ASP A 316 15.09 -22.37 -3.98
N ALA A 317 14.95 -22.49 -2.66
CA ALA A 317 15.87 -21.85 -1.70
C ALA A 317 16.83 -22.86 -1.03
N PHE A 318 16.43 -24.12 -0.86
CA PHE A 318 17.18 -25.09 -0.06
C PHE A 318 17.44 -26.38 -0.84
N PRO A 319 18.69 -26.83 -1.02
CA PRO A 319 18.99 -28.06 -1.78
C PRO A 319 18.36 -29.34 -1.20
N ASP A 320 18.21 -29.43 0.13
CA ASP A 320 17.49 -30.51 0.82
C ASP A 320 16.32 -29.92 1.62
N PRO A 321 15.21 -29.57 0.95
CA PRO A 321 14.10 -28.90 1.62
C PRO A 321 13.37 -29.84 2.59
N GLN A 322 13.42 -31.16 2.36
CA GLN A 322 12.77 -32.11 3.26
C GLN A 322 13.45 -32.10 4.64
N SER A 323 14.79 -32.17 4.69
CA SER A 323 15.49 -32.10 5.97
C SER A 323 15.32 -30.74 6.62
N VAL A 324 15.41 -29.63 5.87
CA VAL A 324 15.26 -28.28 6.40
C VAL A 324 13.88 -28.07 7.03
N ALA A 325 12.80 -28.43 6.33
CA ALA A 325 11.44 -28.31 6.85
C ALA A 325 11.21 -29.22 8.06
N ARG A 326 11.65 -30.48 8.00
CA ARG A 326 11.56 -31.42 9.13
C ARG A 326 12.29 -30.88 10.36
N ASP A 327 13.52 -30.44 10.20
CA ASP A 327 14.37 -29.99 11.31
C ASP A 327 13.83 -28.68 11.89
N ALA A 328 13.33 -27.75 11.06
CA ALA A 328 12.67 -26.53 11.53
C ALA A 328 11.46 -26.84 12.44
N SER A 329 10.61 -27.79 12.04
CA SER A 329 9.43 -28.23 12.80
C SER A 329 9.82 -28.94 14.11
N ILE A 330 10.67 -29.97 14.04
CA ILE A 330 11.04 -30.81 15.19
C ILE A 330 11.89 -30.04 16.20
N LEU A 331 12.87 -29.24 15.73
CA LEU A 331 13.68 -28.42 16.63
C LEU A 331 12.86 -27.27 17.22
N GLY A 332 11.90 -26.71 16.46
CA GLY A 332 10.96 -25.73 16.98
C GLY A 332 10.15 -26.29 18.16
N ALA A 333 9.62 -27.51 18.02
CA ALA A 333 8.92 -28.19 19.11
C ALA A 333 9.81 -28.45 20.33
N LYS A 334 11.09 -28.78 20.11
CA LYS A 334 12.09 -28.98 21.18
C LYS A 334 12.48 -27.67 21.89
N GLU A 335 12.58 -26.57 21.15
CA GLU A 335 12.88 -25.24 21.68
C GLU A 335 11.70 -24.69 22.51
N GLY A 336 10.47 -24.92 22.03
CA GLY A 336 9.22 -24.54 22.67
C GLY A 336 8.72 -23.14 22.29
N TYR A 337 7.42 -22.93 22.50
CA TYR A 337 6.69 -21.72 22.10
C TYR A 337 7.33 -20.42 22.60
N TYR A 338 7.55 -20.31 23.92
CA TYR A 338 7.98 -19.06 24.53
C TYR A 338 9.37 -18.59 24.10
N LYS A 339 10.29 -19.50 23.79
CA LYS A 339 11.63 -19.14 23.30
C LYS A 339 11.58 -18.63 21.87
N LEU A 340 10.82 -19.31 21.00
CA LEU A 340 10.60 -18.88 19.62
C LEU A 340 9.87 -17.54 19.57
N LEU A 341 8.87 -17.35 20.43
CA LEU A 341 8.17 -16.08 20.54
C LEU A 341 9.13 -14.95 20.92
N GLN A 342 10.00 -15.17 21.92
CA GLN A 342 10.97 -14.18 22.36
C GLN A 342 11.92 -13.78 21.21
N SER A 343 12.55 -14.75 20.52
CA SER A 343 13.45 -14.46 19.39
C SER A 343 12.73 -13.84 18.19
N HIS A 344 11.43 -14.10 18.04
CA HIS A 344 10.61 -13.47 17.01
C HIS A 344 10.36 -11.99 17.30
N ILE A 345 9.96 -11.67 18.53
CA ILE A 345 9.73 -10.30 19.00
C ILE A 345 11.04 -9.51 18.93
N GLU A 346 12.14 -10.07 19.42
CA GLU A 346 13.46 -9.41 19.37
C GLU A 346 13.89 -9.03 17.95
N GLU A 347 13.60 -9.88 16.96
CA GLU A 347 13.90 -9.55 15.56
C GLU A 347 13.00 -8.42 15.06
N TRP A 348 11.70 -8.43 15.33
CA TRP A 348 10.82 -7.34 14.93
C TRP A 348 11.15 -6.01 15.63
N GLU A 349 11.51 -6.04 16.92
CA GLU A 349 11.97 -4.86 17.66
C GLU A 349 13.25 -4.26 17.05
N SER A 350 14.05 -5.05 16.34
CA SER A 350 15.23 -4.56 15.62
C SER A 350 14.90 -3.95 14.25
N ILE A 351 13.73 -4.28 13.68
CA ILE A 351 13.28 -3.84 12.36
C ILE A 351 12.34 -2.64 12.50
N LEU A 352 11.19 -2.80 13.17
CA LEU A 352 10.16 -1.78 13.35
C LEU A 352 10.39 -0.97 14.63
N THR A 353 11.57 -0.35 14.72
CA THR A 353 11.89 0.55 15.83
C THR A 353 10.99 1.80 15.80
N PRO A 354 10.76 2.48 16.95
CA PRO A 354 9.94 3.71 16.98
C PRO A 354 10.43 4.80 16.03
N ASP A 355 11.74 4.84 15.77
CA ASP A 355 12.40 5.78 14.86
C ASP A 355 12.49 5.27 13.41
N ALA A 356 11.98 4.09 13.09
CA ALA A 356 11.90 3.55 11.73
C ALA A 356 10.55 3.83 11.04
N VAL A 357 9.61 4.45 11.74
CA VAL A 357 8.27 4.84 11.27
C VAL A 357 8.02 6.32 11.53
N ASP A 358 7.11 6.93 10.77
CA ASP A 358 6.72 8.32 11.01
C ASP A 358 5.87 8.42 12.29
N ASP A 359 5.95 9.53 13.00
CA ASP A 359 5.25 9.75 14.27
C ASP A 359 4.54 11.10 14.30
N TYR A 360 3.21 11.04 14.45
CA TYR A 360 2.30 12.18 14.44
C TYR A 360 1.99 12.71 15.84
N HIS A 361 2.62 12.16 16.88
CA HIS A 361 2.49 12.70 18.23
C HIS A 361 2.97 14.14 18.31
N LEU A 362 2.21 14.96 19.03
CA LEU A 362 2.67 16.27 19.46
C LEU A 362 3.86 16.13 20.43
N PRO A 363 4.70 17.17 20.61
CA PRO A 363 5.83 17.13 21.53
C PRO A 363 5.47 16.82 23.00
N ASN A 364 4.20 16.94 23.39
CA ASN A 364 3.68 16.57 24.71
C ASN A 364 3.29 15.07 24.81
N GLY A 365 3.44 14.30 23.74
CA GLY A 365 3.09 12.88 23.65
C GLY A 365 1.62 12.58 23.32
N SER A 366 0.77 13.58 23.04
CA SER A 366 -0.61 13.33 22.63
C SER A 366 -0.77 13.30 21.10
N LEU A 367 -1.63 12.43 20.59
CA LEU A 367 -2.06 12.50 19.18
C LEU A 367 -3.02 13.67 18.94
N PRO A 368 -2.96 14.34 17.78
CA PRO A 368 -3.99 15.27 17.35
C PRO A 368 -5.38 14.65 17.40
N ASN A 369 -6.38 15.43 17.83
CA ASN A 369 -7.78 15.00 17.83
C ASN A 369 -8.43 15.22 16.46
N ASP A 370 -7.78 14.69 15.43
CA ASP A 370 -8.24 14.67 14.05
C ASP A 370 -8.24 13.20 13.59
N PRO A 371 -9.40 12.65 13.18
CA PRO A 371 -9.52 11.22 12.86
C PRO A 371 -8.67 10.82 11.65
N ASP A 372 -8.46 11.72 10.70
CA ASP A 372 -7.65 11.45 9.51
C ASP A 372 -6.17 11.40 9.92
N VAL A 373 -5.71 12.31 10.78
CA VAL A 373 -4.34 12.26 11.33
C VAL A 373 -4.11 11.03 12.19
N GLN A 374 -5.08 10.61 13.00
CA GLN A 374 -5.00 9.37 13.77
C GLN A 374 -4.92 8.14 12.87
N GLN A 375 -5.69 8.12 11.78
CA GLN A 375 -5.61 7.06 10.77
C GLN A 375 -4.21 7.03 10.13
N LEU A 376 -3.69 8.19 9.68
CA LEU A 376 -2.33 8.29 9.12
C LEU A 376 -1.26 7.80 10.09
N HIS A 377 -1.43 8.06 11.40
CA HIS A 377 -0.54 7.55 12.44
C HIS A 377 -0.54 6.03 12.52
N ILE A 378 -1.72 5.40 12.48
CA ILE A 378 -1.85 3.93 12.42
C ILE A 378 -1.18 3.38 11.15
N LEU A 379 -1.45 4.00 10.01
CA LEU A 379 -0.89 3.62 8.71
C LEU A 379 0.63 3.73 8.64
N ALA A 380 1.22 4.70 9.35
CA ALA A 380 2.67 4.81 9.47
C ALA A 380 3.31 3.59 10.17
N ARG A 381 2.54 2.76 10.90
CA ARG A 381 3.00 1.47 11.44
C ARG A 381 2.56 0.28 10.59
N THR A 382 1.30 0.23 10.16
CA THR A 382 0.76 -0.95 9.44
C THR A 382 1.32 -1.09 8.03
N ASN A 383 1.49 0.00 7.28
CA ASN A 383 2.04 -0.04 5.92
C ASN A 383 3.46 -0.62 5.90
N PRO A 384 4.44 -0.10 6.67
CA PRO A 384 5.77 -0.70 6.69
C PRO A 384 5.77 -2.12 7.27
N PHE A 385 4.91 -2.44 8.25
CA PHE A 385 4.76 -3.82 8.73
C PHE A 385 4.41 -4.79 7.60
N TYR A 386 3.36 -4.54 6.83
CA TYR A 386 2.95 -5.44 5.75
C TYR A 386 4.01 -5.54 4.64
N LEU A 387 4.67 -4.43 4.28
CA LEU A 387 5.74 -4.44 3.29
C LEU A 387 6.95 -5.25 3.78
N LEU A 388 7.40 -5.02 5.02
CA LEU A 388 8.55 -5.71 5.61
C LEU A 388 8.25 -7.18 5.94
N SER A 389 7.01 -7.55 6.25
CA SER A 389 6.58 -8.94 6.37
C SER A 389 6.79 -9.73 5.07
N ASN A 390 6.83 -9.07 3.92
CA ASN A 390 7.07 -9.69 2.62
C ASN A 390 8.53 -9.54 2.13
N MET A 391 9.46 -9.06 2.97
CA MET A 391 10.90 -8.96 2.65
C MET A 391 11.76 -9.75 3.64
N VAL A 392 12.75 -10.50 3.17
CA VAL A 392 13.71 -11.15 4.06
C VAL A 392 14.78 -10.13 4.50
N GLY A 393 15.02 -10.04 5.82
CA GLY A 393 16.02 -9.14 6.39
C GLY A 393 17.43 -9.75 6.44
N PRO A 394 18.48 -8.93 6.61
CA PRO A 394 19.87 -9.40 6.64
C PRO A 394 20.17 -10.36 7.80
N ASN A 395 19.58 -10.17 8.97
CA ASN A 395 19.73 -11.09 10.11
C ASN A 395 19.17 -12.47 9.79
N ALA A 396 18.02 -12.52 9.11
CA ALA A 396 17.36 -13.75 8.70
C ALA A 396 18.19 -14.51 7.63
N VAL A 397 18.75 -13.79 6.65
CA VAL A 397 19.71 -14.36 5.68
C VAL A 397 20.93 -14.92 6.40
N ALA A 398 21.51 -14.19 7.36
CA ALA A 398 22.66 -14.64 8.14
C ALA A 398 22.33 -15.88 9.00
N ALA A 399 21.16 -15.91 9.65
CA ALA A 399 20.67 -17.04 10.42
C ALA A 399 20.45 -18.29 9.56
N ALA A 400 20.14 -18.11 8.26
CA ALA A 400 20.04 -19.16 7.27
C ALA A 400 21.38 -19.45 6.56
N ALA A 401 22.50 -19.31 7.27
CA ALA A 401 23.85 -19.56 6.77
C ALA A 401 24.24 -18.72 5.54
N ASN A 402 23.80 -17.47 5.48
CA ASN A 402 23.97 -16.54 4.36
C ASN A 402 23.40 -17.08 3.04
N ASN A 403 22.23 -17.74 3.11
CA ASN A 403 21.56 -18.26 1.91
C ASN A 403 21.06 -17.13 1.01
N THR A 404 21.76 -16.88 -0.09
CA THR A 404 21.46 -15.83 -1.06
C THR A 404 20.23 -16.11 -1.93
N LYS A 405 19.59 -17.28 -1.80
CA LYS A 405 18.34 -17.60 -2.50
C LYS A 405 17.08 -17.13 -1.75
N LEU A 406 17.22 -16.52 -0.58
CA LEU A 406 16.07 -16.07 0.22
C LEU A 406 15.58 -14.67 -0.14
N ASP A 407 16.44 -13.80 -0.68
CA ASP A 407 16.15 -12.38 -0.88
C ASP A 407 16.24 -11.95 -2.36
N ILE A 408 15.84 -12.84 -3.27
CA ILE A 408 15.92 -12.64 -4.74
C ILE A 408 14.56 -12.76 -5.44
N TYR A 409 13.45 -12.77 -4.70
CA TYR A 409 12.11 -13.03 -5.25
C TYR A 409 11.17 -11.81 -5.27
N SER A 410 11.63 -10.63 -4.83
CA SER A 410 10.82 -9.40 -4.75
C SER A 410 9.53 -9.59 -3.93
N ILE A 411 8.57 -8.66 -4.08
CA ILE A 411 7.27 -8.69 -3.43
C ILE A 411 6.15 -8.75 -4.49
N PRO A 412 5.25 -9.74 -4.43
CA PRO A 412 4.05 -9.78 -5.25
C PRO A 412 3.04 -8.69 -4.88
N VAL A 413 2.15 -8.33 -5.80
CA VAL A 413 1.13 -7.27 -5.59
C VAL A 413 0.27 -7.48 -4.33
N CYS A 414 -0.08 -8.72 -3.99
CA CYS A 414 -0.78 -9.06 -2.74
C CYS A 414 0.06 -9.80 -1.69
N GLY A 415 1.39 -9.78 -1.82
CA GLY A 415 2.29 -10.48 -0.90
C GLY A 415 2.11 -12.01 -0.91
N PHE A 416 2.61 -12.68 0.14
CA PHE A 416 2.65 -14.14 0.24
C PHE A 416 1.45 -14.78 0.95
N GLY A 417 0.39 -14.01 1.23
CA GLY A 417 -0.86 -14.50 1.81
C GLY A 417 -2.04 -14.55 0.83
N SER A 418 -1.84 -14.15 -0.43
CA SER A 418 -2.88 -14.10 -1.46
C SER A 418 -2.29 -14.46 -2.83
N ASP A 419 -3.12 -14.94 -3.74
CA ASP A 419 -2.72 -15.26 -5.12
C ASP A 419 -3.25 -14.28 -6.17
N CYS A 420 -3.79 -13.14 -5.75
CA CYS A 420 -4.17 -12.05 -6.64
C CYS A 420 -3.03 -11.69 -7.62
N TYR A 421 -3.36 -11.20 -8.82
CA TYR A 421 -2.39 -10.95 -9.89
C TYR A 421 -1.47 -12.16 -10.19
N GLY A 422 -1.89 -13.37 -9.85
CA GLY A 422 -1.09 -14.58 -10.00
C GLY A 422 0.18 -14.59 -9.16
N GLY A 423 0.28 -13.73 -8.13
CA GLY A 423 1.49 -13.50 -7.35
C GLY A 423 2.70 -13.08 -8.20
N MET A 424 2.46 -12.38 -9.31
CA MET A 424 3.51 -11.88 -10.19
C MET A 424 4.13 -10.58 -9.65
N ILE A 425 5.32 -10.27 -10.15
CA ILE A 425 6.08 -9.06 -9.86
C ILE A 425 5.85 -8.07 -11.00
N PHE A 426 5.47 -6.85 -10.62
CA PHE A 426 5.20 -5.73 -11.51
C PHE A 426 6.15 -4.56 -11.19
N TRP A 427 6.08 -3.50 -12.01
CA TRP A 427 6.67 -2.20 -11.68
C TRP A 427 6.22 -1.69 -10.28
N ASP A 428 5.06 -2.11 -9.79
CA ASP A 428 4.53 -1.98 -8.43
C ASP A 428 5.59 -2.11 -7.33
N ALA A 429 6.34 -3.22 -7.36
CA ALA A 429 7.36 -3.50 -6.37
C ALA A 429 8.45 -2.43 -6.34
N THR A 430 8.77 -1.87 -7.51
CA THR A 430 9.91 -0.97 -7.75
C THR A 430 9.53 0.49 -7.49
N VAL A 431 8.34 0.92 -7.94
CA VAL A 431 7.90 2.33 -7.94
C VAL A 431 7.04 2.70 -6.73
N TRP A 432 6.31 1.72 -6.19
CA TRP A 432 5.30 1.99 -5.16
C TRP A 432 5.70 1.37 -3.83
N MET A 433 6.00 0.07 -3.79
CA MET A 433 6.30 -0.64 -2.55
C MET A 433 7.71 -0.36 -2.01
N ALA A 434 8.72 -0.40 -2.87
CA ALA A 434 10.11 -0.24 -2.45
C ALA A 434 10.48 1.17 -1.95
N PRO A 435 10.13 2.30 -2.62
CA PRO A 435 10.83 3.57 -2.35
C PRO A 435 10.74 4.08 -0.90
N GLY A 436 9.56 4.01 -0.28
CA GLY A 436 9.39 4.40 1.14
C GLY A 436 10.13 3.47 2.12
N ILE A 437 10.30 2.20 1.76
CA ILE A 437 11.10 1.23 2.52
C ILE A 437 12.59 1.38 2.19
N GLN A 438 12.96 1.75 0.98
CA GLN A 438 14.35 1.89 0.56
C GLN A 438 15.04 2.99 1.35
N VAL A 439 14.36 4.11 1.60
CA VAL A 439 14.94 5.21 2.38
C VAL A 439 15.13 4.86 3.85
N SER A 440 14.32 3.97 4.44
CA SER A 440 14.30 3.67 5.89
C SER A 440 14.93 2.32 6.26
N HIS A 441 14.75 1.31 5.41
CA HIS A 441 15.22 -0.07 5.54
C HIS A 441 15.92 -0.55 4.25
N PRO A 442 16.98 0.13 3.77
CA PRO A 442 17.60 -0.14 2.47
C PRO A 442 18.10 -1.58 2.30
N GLN A 443 18.44 -2.27 3.39
CA GLN A 443 18.85 -3.68 3.36
C GLN A 443 17.69 -4.62 3.07
N HIS A 444 16.46 -4.31 3.51
CA HIS A 444 15.27 -5.08 3.17
C HIS A 444 14.84 -4.80 1.72
N ALA A 445 14.90 -3.54 1.28
CA ALA A 445 14.57 -3.16 -0.10
C ALA A 445 15.47 -3.84 -1.16
N GLN A 446 16.61 -4.42 -0.76
CA GLN A 446 17.44 -5.27 -1.63
C GLN A 446 16.68 -6.43 -2.26
N ASN A 447 15.62 -6.93 -1.60
CA ASN A 447 14.80 -8.02 -2.14
C ASN A 447 14.23 -7.69 -3.54
N VAL A 448 13.90 -6.41 -3.78
CA VAL A 448 13.37 -5.93 -5.06
C VAL A 448 14.50 -5.72 -6.08
N ILE A 449 15.62 -5.12 -5.66
CA ILE A 449 16.77 -4.86 -6.56
C ILE A 449 17.39 -6.18 -7.04
N LYS A 450 17.64 -7.12 -6.12
CA LYS A 450 18.27 -8.41 -6.42
C LYS A 450 17.41 -9.27 -7.34
N TYR A 451 16.08 -9.15 -7.27
CA TYR A 451 15.18 -9.82 -8.21
C TYR A 451 15.48 -9.41 -9.66
N HIS A 452 15.63 -8.11 -9.93
CA HIS A 452 15.95 -7.62 -11.27
C HIS A 452 17.35 -8.03 -11.71
N VAL A 453 18.30 -8.07 -10.79
CA VAL A 453 19.66 -8.59 -11.05
C VAL A 453 19.63 -10.07 -11.44
N GLU A 454 18.89 -10.92 -10.71
CA GLU A 454 18.77 -12.36 -11.02
C GLU A 454 18.14 -12.59 -12.41
N HIS A 455 17.22 -11.72 -12.84
CA HIS A 455 16.53 -11.83 -14.13
C HIS A 455 17.21 -11.10 -15.28
N PHE A 456 18.37 -10.46 -15.06
CA PHE A 456 19.05 -9.68 -16.10
C PHE A 456 19.43 -10.51 -17.33
N ASP A 457 19.94 -11.73 -17.12
CA ASP A 457 20.29 -12.64 -18.21
C ASP A 457 19.08 -13.06 -19.05
N GLU A 458 17.89 -13.18 -18.43
CA GLU A 458 16.64 -13.39 -19.17
C GLU A 458 16.24 -12.12 -19.92
N ALA A 459 16.31 -10.95 -19.29
CA ALA A 459 15.97 -9.69 -19.94
C ALA A 459 16.81 -9.42 -21.20
N GLN A 460 18.09 -9.87 -21.21
CA GLN A 460 18.91 -9.84 -22.42
C GLN A 460 18.45 -10.83 -23.49
N ARG A 461 17.99 -12.03 -23.09
CA ARG A 461 17.41 -13.03 -24.00
C ARG A 461 16.06 -12.58 -24.55
N ASN A 462 15.25 -11.87 -23.77
CA ASN A 462 13.97 -11.29 -24.17
C ASN A 462 14.10 -10.36 -25.38
N VAL A 463 15.23 -9.66 -25.56
CA VAL A 463 15.48 -8.85 -26.77
C VAL A 463 15.42 -9.69 -28.06
N GLN A 464 15.77 -10.98 -27.98
CA GLN A 464 15.70 -11.90 -29.12
C GLN A 464 14.27 -12.25 -29.51
N THR A 465 13.29 -11.93 -28.67
CA THR A 465 11.86 -12.07 -28.97
C THR A 465 11.29 -10.89 -29.78
N ALA A 466 12.13 -9.98 -30.28
CA ALA A 466 11.72 -8.84 -31.10
C ALA A 466 10.90 -9.19 -32.36
N PHE A 467 10.84 -10.48 -32.75
CA PHE A 467 9.88 -10.95 -33.76
C PHE A 467 8.42 -10.73 -33.37
N THR A 468 8.13 -10.57 -32.08
CA THR A 468 6.83 -10.22 -31.50
C THR A 468 6.52 -8.73 -31.57
N SER A 469 7.51 -7.89 -31.86
CA SER A 469 7.32 -6.44 -31.97
C SER A 469 6.76 -6.03 -33.33
N SER A 470 6.02 -4.92 -33.34
CA SER A 470 5.66 -4.07 -34.48
C SER A 470 6.87 -3.69 -35.34
N LYS A 471 8.08 -3.81 -34.80
CA LYS A 471 9.37 -3.48 -35.44
C LYS A 471 10.14 -4.72 -35.90
N ASN A 472 9.54 -5.92 -35.93
CA ASN A 472 10.24 -7.18 -36.22
C ASN A 472 11.02 -7.22 -37.55
N GLN A 473 10.56 -6.51 -38.59
CA GLN A 473 11.19 -6.48 -39.92
C GLN A 473 12.35 -5.49 -40.05
N THR A 474 12.66 -4.74 -39.00
CA THR A 474 13.67 -3.66 -39.09
C THR A 474 15.10 -4.14 -38.89
N GLY A 475 15.30 -5.33 -38.30
CA GLY A 475 16.64 -5.89 -38.04
C GLY A 475 17.51 -5.04 -37.09
N ARG A 476 16.91 -4.10 -36.34
CA ARG A 476 17.64 -3.10 -35.55
C ARG A 476 17.94 -3.49 -34.11
N PHE A 477 17.32 -4.55 -33.60
CA PHE A 477 17.58 -5.05 -32.24
C PHE A 477 18.85 -5.90 -32.25
N THR A 478 19.86 -5.50 -31.47
CA THR A 478 21.17 -6.16 -31.44
C THR A 478 21.48 -6.72 -30.05
N PRO A 479 22.39 -7.70 -29.93
CA PRO A 479 22.88 -8.14 -28.63
C PRO A 479 23.42 -6.97 -27.79
N GLY A 480 23.24 -7.05 -26.47
CA GLY A 480 23.67 -6.04 -25.51
C GLY A 480 22.53 -5.22 -24.89
N GLY A 481 21.33 -5.27 -25.47
CA GLY A 481 20.12 -4.71 -24.86
C GLY A 481 19.52 -5.62 -23.78
N ALA A 482 18.71 -5.07 -22.90
CA ALA A 482 17.86 -5.82 -21.98
C ALA A 482 16.44 -5.24 -21.98
N VAL A 483 15.44 -6.11 -21.96
CA VAL A 483 14.02 -5.75 -21.84
C VAL A 483 13.33 -6.74 -20.90
N TYR A 484 12.72 -6.21 -19.86
CA TYR A 484 11.95 -6.97 -18.88
C TYR A 484 10.47 -7.01 -19.30
N PRO A 485 9.74 -8.11 -19.00
CA PRO A 485 8.33 -8.23 -19.29
C PRO A 485 7.48 -7.37 -18.35
N TRP A 486 6.29 -6.98 -18.81
CA TRP A 486 5.31 -6.26 -17.98
C TRP A 486 5.03 -6.94 -16.63
N THR A 487 4.76 -8.25 -16.70
CA THR A 487 4.60 -9.10 -15.53
C THR A 487 5.74 -10.11 -15.50
N SER A 488 6.41 -10.22 -14.37
CA SER A 488 7.51 -11.14 -14.17
C SER A 488 7.20 -12.15 -13.05
N ALA A 489 7.74 -13.36 -13.17
CA ALA A 489 7.52 -14.45 -12.21
C ALA A 489 8.75 -15.35 -12.19
N ARG A 490 8.59 -16.67 -12.37
CA ARG A 490 9.67 -17.67 -12.26
C ARG A 490 10.83 -17.44 -13.22
N PHE A 491 10.52 -17.18 -14.49
CA PHE A 491 11.50 -17.18 -15.57
C PHE A 491 11.86 -15.78 -16.05
N GLY A 492 11.00 -14.79 -15.83
CA GLY A 492 11.16 -13.42 -16.34
C GLY A 492 11.12 -13.29 -17.86
N ASN A 493 10.56 -14.29 -18.56
CA ASN A 493 10.46 -14.30 -20.02
C ASN A 493 9.22 -13.52 -20.50
N CYS A 494 9.22 -13.11 -21.76
CA CYS A 494 8.04 -12.50 -22.37
C CYS A 494 6.92 -13.52 -22.54
N THR A 495 5.71 -13.21 -22.05
CA THR A 495 4.53 -14.09 -22.09
C THR A 495 3.27 -13.34 -22.52
N GLY A 496 2.12 -14.03 -22.58
CA GLY A 496 0.84 -13.42 -22.93
C GLY A 496 0.26 -12.54 -21.83
N THR A 497 0.71 -12.67 -20.59
CA THR A 497 0.41 -11.71 -19.52
C THR A 497 1.50 -10.64 -19.41
N GLY A 498 2.77 -11.00 -19.65
CA GLY A 498 3.93 -10.11 -19.59
C GLY A 498 4.58 -9.86 -20.94
N ALA A 499 3.97 -9.05 -21.81
CA ALA A 499 4.62 -8.67 -23.06
C ALA A 499 5.85 -7.78 -22.80
N CYS A 500 6.92 -7.98 -23.59
CA CYS A 500 8.14 -7.15 -23.53
C CYS A 500 8.15 -6.05 -24.60
N PHE A 501 7.31 -6.18 -25.63
CA PHE A 501 7.24 -5.24 -26.75
C PHE A 501 5.81 -4.76 -26.93
N ASP A 502 5.67 -3.55 -27.43
CA ASP A 502 4.41 -2.93 -27.84
C ASP A 502 3.36 -2.73 -26.72
N TYR A 503 3.84 -2.54 -25.49
CA TYR A 503 3.02 -2.27 -24.30
C TYR A 503 3.75 -1.27 -23.41
N GLU A 504 3.85 -1.53 -22.11
CA GLU A 504 4.49 -0.65 -21.12
C GLU A 504 6.01 -0.82 -21.09
N TYR A 505 6.69 0.09 -21.79
CA TYR A 505 8.15 0.11 -21.80
C TYR A 505 8.76 0.77 -20.55
N HIS A 506 8.01 1.63 -19.85
CA HIS A 506 8.56 2.44 -18.76
C HIS A 506 9.12 1.62 -17.60
N LEU A 507 8.58 0.44 -17.30
CA LEU A 507 9.07 -0.42 -16.22
C LEU A 507 10.60 -0.63 -16.26
N ASN A 508 11.18 -0.64 -17.47
CA ASN A 508 12.61 -0.80 -17.67
C ASN A 508 13.38 0.42 -17.15
N GLY A 509 12.88 1.64 -17.38
CA GLY A 509 13.45 2.85 -16.81
C GLY A 509 13.17 2.96 -15.30
N ASP A 510 12.03 2.46 -14.83
CA ASP A 510 11.67 2.47 -13.41
C ASP A 510 12.67 1.67 -12.55
N MET A 511 13.17 0.55 -13.09
CA MET A 511 14.26 -0.21 -12.45
C MET A 511 15.52 0.62 -12.25
N SER A 512 15.87 1.45 -13.24
CA SER A 512 17.03 2.36 -13.16
C SER A 512 16.85 3.40 -12.05
N LEU A 513 15.64 3.93 -11.87
CA LEU A 513 15.33 4.83 -10.75
C LEU A 513 15.62 4.15 -9.40
N ALA A 514 15.19 2.89 -9.22
CA ALA A 514 15.47 2.15 -8.00
C ALA A 514 16.97 1.87 -7.79
N PHE A 515 17.73 1.64 -8.87
CA PHE A 515 19.19 1.46 -8.81
C PHE A 515 19.91 2.76 -8.43
N ASN A 516 19.49 3.89 -9.00
CA ASN A 516 20.04 5.21 -8.66
C ASN A 516 19.74 5.54 -7.20
N ASN A 517 18.49 5.31 -6.76
CA ASN A 517 18.10 5.46 -5.36
C ASN A 517 18.94 4.58 -4.45
N HIS A 518 19.30 3.37 -4.87
CA HIS A 518 20.17 2.50 -4.08
C HIS A 518 21.52 3.16 -3.82
N LEU A 519 22.21 3.62 -4.86
CA LEU A 519 23.47 4.33 -4.71
C LEU A 519 23.34 5.55 -3.79
N ILE A 520 22.33 6.38 -4.03
CA ILE A 520 22.10 7.64 -3.30
C ILE A 520 21.82 7.39 -1.82
N ILE A 521 21.08 6.33 -1.49
CA ILE A 521 20.67 6.01 -0.12
C ILE A 521 21.77 5.27 0.62
N THR A 522 22.40 4.27 0.00
CA THR A 522 23.33 3.37 0.68
C THR A 522 24.78 3.84 0.63
N GLY A 523 25.16 4.59 -0.41
CA GLY A 523 26.56 4.90 -0.72
C GLY A 523 27.33 3.75 -1.39
N ASP A 524 26.66 2.65 -1.75
CA ASP A 524 27.29 1.44 -2.31
C ASP A 524 27.71 1.62 -3.78
N ALA A 525 28.79 2.37 -3.95
CA ALA A 525 29.35 2.69 -5.27
C ALA A 525 29.91 1.47 -6.01
N GLU A 526 30.44 0.48 -5.28
CA GLU A 526 31.01 -0.74 -5.86
C GLU A 526 29.90 -1.61 -6.45
N TYR A 527 28.87 -1.94 -5.67
CA TYR A 527 27.75 -2.74 -6.16
C TYR A 527 27.00 -2.03 -7.31
N PHE A 528 26.78 -0.72 -7.18
CA PHE A 528 26.17 0.05 -8.26
C PHE A 528 27.00 -0.02 -9.54
N ASN A 529 28.31 0.25 -9.48
CA ASN A 529 29.16 0.25 -10.66
C ASN A 529 29.27 -1.13 -11.30
N ASP A 530 29.44 -2.19 -10.50
CA ASP A 530 29.79 -3.51 -11.00
C ASP A 530 28.57 -4.33 -11.39
N THR A 531 27.40 -4.04 -10.80
CA THR A 531 26.16 -4.80 -11.01
C THR A 531 25.05 -3.98 -11.63
N LEU A 532 24.69 -2.82 -11.06
CA LEU A 532 23.46 -2.09 -11.45
C LEU A 532 23.63 -1.20 -12.69
N LEU A 533 24.78 -0.53 -12.82
CA LEU A 533 25.10 0.33 -13.96
C LEU A 533 25.19 -0.47 -15.28
N PRO A 534 25.76 -1.69 -15.34
CA PRO A 534 25.66 -2.55 -16.52
C PRO A 534 24.23 -2.84 -16.97
N ILE A 535 23.30 -3.08 -16.04
CA ILE A 535 21.89 -3.30 -16.35
C ILE A 535 21.28 -2.03 -16.96
N SER A 536 21.52 -0.88 -16.32
CA SER A 536 21.07 0.44 -16.80
C SER A 536 21.59 0.74 -18.22
N ASN A 537 22.85 0.39 -18.51
CA ASN A 537 23.43 0.49 -19.86
C ASN A 537 22.72 -0.40 -20.87
N SER A 538 22.39 -1.65 -20.52
CA SER A 538 21.64 -2.55 -21.40
C SER A 538 20.21 -2.08 -21.65
N ILE A 539 19.54 -1.49 -20.67
CA ILE A 539 18.22 -0.87 -20.84
C ILE A 539 18.32 0.37 -21.75
N ALA A 540 19.33 1.23 -21.54
CA ALA A 540 19.58 2.37 -22.43
C ALA A 540 19.85 1.93 -23.87
N HIS A 541 20.62 0.86 -24.05
CA HIS A 541 20.87 0.27 -25.36
C HIS A 541 19.56 -0.18 -26.02
N PHE A 542 18.68 -0.86 -25.29
CA PHE A 542 17.34 -1.25 -25.78
C PHE A 542 16.48 -0.04 -26.15
N PHE A 543 16.39 0.98 -25.28
CA PHE A 543 15.65 2.21 -25.57
C PHE A 543 16.16 2.91 -26.84
N GLY A 544 17.47 2.92 -27.06
CA GLY A 544 18.07 3.48 -28.27
C GLY A 544 17.56 2.82 -29.56
N GLN A 545 17.18 1.54 -29.48
CA GLN A 545 16.72 0.71 -30.61
C GLN A 545 15.21 0.72 -30.81
N VAL A 546 14.42 0.90 -29.74
CA VAL A 546 12.95 0.94 -29.86
C VAL A 546 12.44 2.28 -30.42
N LEU A 547 13.18 3.38 -30.25
CA LEU A 547 12.82 4.70 -30.78
C LEU A 547 12.88 4.75 -32.32
N ASP A 548 11.94 5.47 -32.93
CA ASP A 548 11.93 5.82 -34.36
C ASP A 548 12.29 7.29 -34.56
N PHE A 549 13.06 7.59 -35.61
CA PHE A 549 13.31 8.98 -36.00
C PHE A 549 12.23 9.42 -36.97
N ASN A 550 11.46 10.43 -36.58
CA ASN A 550 10.45 11.03 -37.42
C ASN A 550 11.07 12.17 -38.24
N GLU A 551 11.34 11.91 -39.51
CA GLU A 551 11.94 12.87 -40.45
C GLU A 551 11.12 14.16 -40.62
N THR A 552 9.80 14.11 -40.35
CA THR A 552 8.93 15.29 -40.47
C THR A 552 9.05 16.21 -39.25
N SER A 553 9.05 15.63 -38.05
CA SER A 553 9.19 16.40 -36.80
C SER A 553 10.65 16.70 -36.45
N GLY A 554 11.60 15.93 -37.01
CA GLY A 554 13.03 16.00 -36.68
C GLY A 554 13.36 15.41 -35.30
N ASN A 555 12.44 14.65 -34.71
CA ASN A 555 12.54 14.13 -33.35
C ASN A 555 12.60 12.60 -33.30
N TRP A 556 13.13 12.08 -32.20
CA TRP A 556 13.00 10.67 -31.85
C TRP A 556 11.70 10.46 -31.05
N GLU A 557 10.90 9.49 -31.46
CA GLU A 557 9.58 9.20 -30.90
C GLU A 557 9.49 7.71 -30.53
N LEU A 558 8.79 7.42 -29.43
CA LEU A 558 8.42 6.06 -29.05
C LEU A 558 7.06 5.74 -29.68
N TRP A 559 6.96 4.66 -30.45
CA TRP A 559 5.73 4.27 -31.13
C TRP A 559 5.20 2.96 -30.57
N ASN A 560 3.88 2.80 -30.61
CA ASN A 560 3.17 1.61 -30.17
C ASN A 560 3.47 1.25 -28.70
N ALA A 561 3.29 2.21 -27.80
CA ALA A 561 3.53 2.04 -26.36
C ALA A 561 2.24 2.23 -25.57
N THR A 562 2.28 1.76 -24.34
CA THR A 562 1.31 2.08 -23.28
C THR A 562 2.11 2.80 -22.19
N ASP A 563 1.58 3.90 -21.69
CA ASP A 563 2.09 4.58 -20.49
C ASP A 563 1.30 4.10 -19.26
N PRO A 564 1.60 4.53 -18.03
CA PRO A 564 0.90 4.09 -16.83
C PRO A 564 -0.63 4.19 -16.88
N ASP A 565 -1.21 5.13 -17.64
CA ASP A 565 -2.63 5.09 -17.98
C ASP A 565 -2.97 3.95 -18.96
N GLU A 566 -3.25 2.77 -18.41
CA GLU A 566 -3.63 1.58 -19.18
C GLU A 566 -4.98 1.71 -19.92
N TYR A 567 -5.73 2.81 -19.81
CA TYR A 567 -6.87 3.05 -20.71
C TYR A 567 -6.42 3.45 -22.13
N ALA A 568 -5.20 3.97 -22.28
CA ALA A 568 -4.60 4.36 -23.56
C ALA A 568 -3.51 3.37 -24.00
N ASN A 569 -3.91 2.33 -24.74
CA ASN A 569 -3.00 1.27 -25.17
C ASN A 569 -2.48 1.42 -26.60
N GLN A 570 -1.23 1.01 -26.84
CA GLN A 570 -0.63 0.94 -28.18
C GLN A 570 -0.66 2.29 -28.94
N VAL A 571 -0.45 3.38 -28.22
CA VAL A 571 -0.44 4.76 -28.72
C VAL A 571 0.98 5.24 -29.03
N ASN A 572 1.10 6.40 -29.69
CA ASN A 572 2.38 6.94 -30.13
C ASN A 572 2.80 8.18 -29.33
N ASN A 573 4.12 8.28 -29.12
CA ASN A 573 4.83 9.33 -28.41
C ASN A 573 4.15 9.66 -27.08
N VAL A 574 4.26 8.70 -26.15
CA VAL A 574 3.63 8.73 -24.84
C VAL A 574 4.42 9.61 -23.86
N GLY A 575 3.73 10.35 -23.00
CA GLY A 575 4.29 11.43 -22.19
C GLY A 575 5.32 10.96 -21.14
N PHE A 576 4.90 10.10 -20.22
CA PHE A 576 5.72 9.64 -19.10
C PHE A 576 6.92 8.83 -19.56
N THR A 577 6.72 7.78 -20.39
CA THR A 577 7.84 6.95 -20.87
C THR A 577 8.85 7.77 -21.66
N THR A 578 8.42 8.78 -22.44
CA THR A 578 9.35 9.65 -23.18
C THR A 578 10.23 10.47 -22.24
N ALA A 579 9.67 11.05 -21.17
CA ALA A 579 10.43 11.76 -20.15
C ALA A 579 11.43 10.83 -19.46
N LEU A 580 10.98 9.62 -19.10
CA LEU A 580 11.78 8.61 -18.43
C LEU A 580 12.96 8.15 -19.29
N ILE A 581 12.74 7.83 -20.58
CA ILE A 581 13.82 7.41 -21.49
C ILE A 581 14.85 8.53 -21.65
N GLN A 582 14.40 9.78 -21.82
CA GLN A 582 15.29 10.93 -21.96
C GLN A 582 16.17 11.07 -20.71
N LYS A 583 15.57 11.00 -19.52
CA LYS A 583 16.29 11.03 -18.24
C LYS A 583 17.28 9.87 -18.13
N HIS A 584 16.82 8.64 -18.41
CA HIS A 584 17.63 7.43 -18.34
C HIS A 584 18.89 7.50 -19.19
N PHE A 585 18.80 8.03 -20.42
CA PHE A 585 19.96 8.25 -21.28
C PHE A 585 21.00 9.18 -20.67
N LEU A 586 20.55 10.31 -20.13
CA LEU A 586 21.42 11.34 -19.57
C LEU A 586 22.10 10.85 -18.28
N GLU A 587 21.31 10.29 -17.35
CA GLU A 587 21.83 9.76 -16.09
C GLU A 587 22.78 8.58 -16.29
N THR A 588 22.43 7.62 -17.16
CA THR A 588 23.31 6.48 -17.44
C THR A 588 24.66 6.93 -17.99
N ASN A 589 24.68 7.94 -18.88
CA ASN A 589 25.91 8.52 -19.39
C ASN A 589 26.68 9.30 -18.31
N GLU A 590 26.00 10.00 -17.42
CA GLU A 590 26.62 10.69 -16.29
C GLU A 590 27.33 9.69 -15.36
N PHE A 591 26.64 8.62 -14.94
CA PHE A 591 27.21 7.57 -14.11
C PHE A 591 28.35 6.83 -14.81
N ASN A 592 28.22 6.53 -16.11
CA ASN A 592 29.34 5.96 -16.88
C ASN A 592 30.58 6.84 -16.78
N SER A 593 30.43 8.17 -16.88
CA SER A 593 31.55 9.10 -16.74
C SER A 593 32.20 9.01 -15.35
N TRP A 594 31.41 8.99 -14.27
CA TRP A 594 31.95 8.95 -12.91
C TRP A 594 32.75 7.68 -12.63
N PHE A 595 32.28 6.55 -13.16
CA PHE A 595 32.93 5.26 -12.99
C PHE A 595 33.94 4.92 -14.11
N ALA A 596 34.36 5.93 -14.89
CA ALA A 596 35.34 5.80 -15.96
C ALA A 596 34.97 4.73 -17.03
N ARG A 597 33.67 4.52 -17.26
CA ARG A 597 33.11 3.74 -18.36
C ARG A 597 32.89 4.63 -19.58
N SER A 598 32.89 4.04 -20.77
CA SER A 598 32.63 4.78 -22.01
C SER A 598 31.19 5.29 -22.03
N GLN A 599 31.01 6.60 -22.25
CA GLN A 599 29.71 7.18 -22.56
C GLN A 599 29.29 6.82 -24.00
N ASN A 600 27.99 6.88 -24.28
CA ASN A 600 27.45 6.68 -25.62
C ASN A 600 26.85 7.99 -26.15
N ASP A 601 27.55 8.60 -27.12
CA ASP A 601 27.16 9.89 -27.71
C ASP A 601 25.79 9.84 -28.40
N SER A 602 25.38 8.67 -28.93
CA SER A 602 24.07 8.52 -29.58
C SER A 602 22.93 8.70 -28.60
N TRP A 603 23.10 8.33 -27.33
CA TRP A 603 22.09 8.55 -26.29
C TRP A 603 21.87 10.03 -26.01
N ASN A 604 22.96 10.81 -25.92
CA ASN A 604 22.88 12.26 -25.76
C ASN A 604 22.21 12.93 -26.98
N GLU A 605 22.55 12.48 -28.19
CA GLU A 605 21.93 13.01 -29.42
C GLU A 605 20.43 12.70 -29.47
N LYS A 606 20.04 11.46 -29.14
CA LYS A 606 18.63 11.05 -29.08
C LYS A 606 17.88 11.86 -28.03
N ALA A 607 18.38 11.89 -26.80
CA ALA A 607 17.79 12.66 -25.71
C ALA A 607 17.58 14.13 -26.11
N ALA A 608 18.56 14.78 -26.74
CA ALA A 608 18.46 16.17 -27.19
C ALA A 608 17.37 16.41 -28.26
N LYS A 609 16.95 15.36 -28.98
CA LYS A 609 15.94 15.37 -30.04
C LYS A 609 14.66 14.60 -29.66
N MET A 610 14.49 14.20 -28.39
CA MET A 610 13.22 13.69 -27.88
C MET A 610 12.38 14.86 -27.36
N ARG A 611 11.06 14.83 -27.57
CA ARG A 611 10.15 15.89 -27.15
C ARG A 611 8.89 15.29 -26.54
N LEU A 612 8.55 15.77 -25.35
CA LEU A 612 7.27 15.44 -24.74
C LEU A 612 6.12 15.98 -25.62
N PRO A 613 5.04 15.22 -25.78
CA PRO A 613 3.87 15.71 -26.47
C PRO A 613 3.20 16.79 -25.59
N VAL A 614 3.28 18.05 -26.01
CA VAL A 614 2.70 19.19 -25.27
C VAL A 614 1.64 19.85 -26.14
N ASN A 615 0.49 20.16 -25.54
CA ASN A 615 -0.48 21.03 -26.16
C ASN A 615 -0.05 22.50 -25.96
N ASP A 616 0.61 23.07 -26.97
CA ASP A 616 1.20 24.41 -26.90
C ASP A 616 0.20 25.53 -26.57
N ASN A 617 -1.10 25.35 -26.88
CA ASN A 617 -2.12 26.36 -26.59
C ASN A 617 -2.47 26.44 -25.10
N THR A 618 -2.28 25.34 -24.37
CA THR A 618 -2.70 25.20 -22.97
C THR A 618 -1.56 24.97 -22.00
N GLY A 619 -0.38 24.57 -22.50
CA GLY A 619 0.74 24.18 -21.65
C GLY A 619 0.41 22.93 -20.83
N ILE A 620 -0.21 21.93 -21.47
CA ILE A 620 -0.49 20.62 -20.86
C ILE A 620 0.35 19.58 -21.58
N ILE A 621 1.14 18.80 -20.85
CA ILE A 621 1.74 17.58 -21.40
C ILE A 621 0.60 16.59 -21.59
N VAL A 622 0.42 16.07 -22.80
CA VAL A 622 -0.62 15.08 -23.09
C VAL A 622 -0.08 13.66 -22.89
N GLU A 623 -0.92 12.69 -22.58
CA GLU A 623 -0.47 11.30 -22.35
C GLU A 623 0.06 10.67 -23.62
N TYR A 624 -0.46 11.06 -24.79
CA TYR A 624 -0.02 10.53 -26.08
C TYR A 624 -0.37 11.49 -27.24
N THR A 625 0.29 11.30 -28.38
CA THR A 625 0.00 12.08 -29.59
C THR A 625 -1.41 11.79 -30.10
N GLY A 626 -2.19 12.86 -30.28
CA GLY A 626 -3.57 12.77 -30.73
C GLY A 626 -4.59 12.64 -29.59
N MET A 627 -4.16 12.64 -28.33
CA MET A 627 -5.05 12.80 -27.17
C MET A 627 -5.90 14.07 -27.32
N ASN A 628 -7.17 13.98 -26.91
CA ASN A 628 -8.11 15.09 -26.92
C ASN A 628 -8.72 15.29 -25.52
N GLY A 629 -9.54 16.33 -25.37
CA GLY A 629 -10.12 16.74 -24.08
C GLY A 629 -11.12 15.76 -23.45
N SER A 630 -11.55 14.71 -24.15
CA SER A 630 -12.50 13.72 -23.63
C SER A 630 -11.84 12.53 -22.92
N VAL A 631 -10.53 12.58 -22.69
CA VAL A 631 -9.78 11.53 -22.00
C VAL A 631 -10.34 11.26 -20.60
N ALA A 632 -10.29 10.01 -20.19
CA ALA A 632 -10.50 9.54 -18.82
C ALA A 632 -9.26 8.72 -18.46
N VAL A 633 -8.71 8.97 -17.27
CA VAL A 633 -7.38 8.46 -16.89
C VAL A 633 -7.52 7.43 -15.78
N LYS A 634 -6.94 6.24 -15.96
CA LYS A 634 -7.05 5.14 -15.01
C LYS A 634 -6.28 5.42 -13.73
N GLN A 635 -5.06 5.95 -13.83
CA GLN A 635 -4.13 6.13 -12.72
C GLN A 635 -3.11 7.24 -13.03
N ALA A 636 -2.31 7.66 -12.05
CA ALA A 636 -1.30 8.69 -12.27
C ALA A 636 -0.35 8.33 -13.42
N ASP A 637 -0.22 9.25 -14.38
CA ASP A 637 0.62 9.11 -15.58
C ASP A 637 1.53 10.33 -15.77
N VAL A 638 1.03 11.42 -16.39
CA VAL A 638 1.81 12.66 -16.56
C VAL A 638 2.25 13.25 -15.22
N VAL A 639 1.46 13.08 -14.16
CA VAL A 639 1.80 13.52 -12.79
C VAL A 639 3.03 12.78 -12.24
N LEU A 640 3.32 11.57 -12.73
CA LEU A 640 4.53 10.82 -12.33
C LEU A 640 5.82 11.45 -12.85
N ILE A 641 5.76 12.29 -13.89
CA ILE A 641 6.92 13.04 -14.38
C ILE A 641 7.48 13.94 -13.26
N ASP A 642 6.59 14.60 -12.53
CA ASP A 642 6.96 15.49 -11.42
C ASP A 642 7.32 14.70 -10.15
N ASP A 643 6.58 13.63 -9.82
CA ASP A 643 6.83 12.79 -8.63
C ASP A 643 8.15 11.99 -8.72
N LEU A 644 8.37 11.26 -9.82
CA LEU A 644 9.42 10.23 -9.89
C LEU A 644 10.69 10.68 -10.62
N LEU A 645 10.56 11.60 -11.58
CA LEU A 645 11.63 11.87 -12.53
C LEU A 645 12.44 13.13 -12.21
N HIS A 646 12.01 13.98 -11.26
CA HIS A 646 12.64 15.31 -11.06
C HIS A 646 12.85 16.05 -12.41
N TYR A 647 11.95 15.82 -13.36
CA TYR A 647 12.11 16.28 -14.72
C TYR A 647 11.79 17.79 -14.78
N PRO A 648 12.58 18.62 -15.49
CA PRO A 648 12.27 20.05 -15.61
C PRO A 648 10.94 20.27 -16.34
N ASN A 649 9.87 20.49 -15.58
CA ASN A 649 8.52 20.65 -16.10
C ASN A 649 7.97 22.06 -15.76
N PRO A 650 7.77 22.95 -16.75
CA PRO A 650 7.17 24.26 -16.52
C PRO A 650 5.63 24.21 -16.39
N TYR A 651 5.02 23.03 -16.56
CA TYR A 651 3.58 22.83 -16.64
C TYR A 651 2.99 22.05 -15.46
N SER A 652 3.78 21.78 -14.41
CA SER A 652 3.39 20.85 -13.34
C SER A 652 2.06 21.17 -12.67
N LEU A 653 1.78 22.45 -12.36
CA LEU A 653 0.51 22.86 -11.75
C LEU A 653 -0.68 22.64 -12.71
N THR A 654 -0.55 23.07 -13.97
CA THR A 654 -1.61 22.90 -14.98
C THR A 654 -1.87 21.42 -15.26
N ASN A 655 -0.81 20.60 -15.31
CA ASN A 655 -0.92 19.15 -15.45
C ASN A 655 -1.64 18.55 -14.23
N LEU A 656 -1.23 18.89 -13.01
CA LEU A 656 -1.85 18.40 -11.77
C LEU A 656 -3.36 18.67 -11.79
N ASP A 657 -3.77 19.91 -12.08
CA ASP A 657 -5.17 20.29 -12.08
C ASP A 657 -5.97 19.62 -13.20
N PHE A 658 -5.40 19.54 -14.41
CA PHE A 658 -6.04 18.86 -15.53
C PHE A 658 -6.24 17.37 -15.25
N TYR A 659 -5.19 16.66 -14.84
CA TYR A 659 -5.22 15.22 -14.65
C TYR A 659 -6.01 14.80 -13.40
N ALA A 660 -6.01 15.59 -12.33
CA ALA A 660 -6.89 15.35 -11.18
C ALA A 660 -8.36 15.36 -11.58
N ALA A 661 -8.76 16.24 -12.50
CA ALA A 661 -10.12 16.33 -13.00
C ALA A 661 -10.49 15.23 -14.01
N LYS A 662 -9.48 14.60 -14.65
CA LYS A 662 -9.66 13.50 -15.60
C LYS A 662 -9.52 12.11 -14.98
N GLN A 663 -9.01 12.05 -13.75
CA GLN A 663 -8.81 10.82 -13.02
C GLN A 663 -10.14 10.09 -12.78
N SER A 664 -10.20 8.83 -13.19
CA SER A 664 -11.32 7.94 -12.93
C SER A 664 -11.41 7.59 -11.44
N LEU A 665 -12.64 7.43 -10.96
CA LEU A 665 -12.91 6.94 -9.60
C LEU A 665 -12.65 5.44 -9.46
N ASP A 666 -12.66 4.68 -10.56
CA ASP A 666 -12.41 3.24 -10.59
C ASP A 666 -10.90 2.90 -10.71
N GLY A 667 -10.04 3.89 -10.43
CA GLY A 667 -8.60 3.76 -10.48
C GLY A 667 -8.02 3.07 -9.24
N PRO A 668 -6.88 2.35 -9.39
CA PRO A 668 -6.29 1.60 -8.29
C PRO A 668 -5.71 2.49 -7.19
N ALA A 669 -5.58 1.92 -5.98
CA ALA A 669 -5.11 2.56 -4.75
C ALA A 669 -3.65 3.05 -4.72
N MET A 670 -3.04 3.41 -5.85
CA MET A 670 -1.69 3.96 -5.96
C MET A 670 -1.70 5.45 -6.35
N THR A 671 -2.70 5.86 -7.11
CA THR A 671 -2.77 7.13 -7.83
C THR A 671 -2.58 8.35 -6.93
N TYR A 672 -3.42 8.51 -5.91
CA TYR A 672 -3.48 9.77 -5.16
C TYR A 672 -2.27 10.01 -4.25
N SER A 673 -1.43 8.99 -4.02
CA SER A 673 -0.17 9.19 -3.28
C SER A 673 0.81 10.09 -4.07
N SER A 674 0.90 9.92 -5.39
CA SER A 674 1.66 10.82 -6.26
C SER A 674 1.04 12.21 -6.34
N PHE A 675 -0.29 12.30 -6.42
CA PHE A 675 -0.98 13.61 -6.34
C PHE A 675 -0.68 14.32 -5.01
N ALA A 676 -0.60 13.60 -3.88
CA ALA A 676 -0.25 14.19 -2.59
C ALA A 676 1.17 14.76 -2.56
N VAL A 677 2.13 14.02 -3.12
CA VAL A 677 3.54 14.45 -3.25
C VAL A 677 3.65 15.67 -4.16
N VAL A 678 3.08 15.60 -5.37
CA VAL A 678 3.18 16.68 -6.36
C VAL A 678 2.40 17.91 -5.91
N ALA A 679 1.21 17.76 -5.34
CA ALA A 679 0.45 18.89 -4.79
C ALA A 679 1.23 19.61 -3.69
N ASN A 680 1.99 18.90 -2.85
CA ASN A 680 2.85 19.53 -1.85
C ASN A 680 3.97 20.35 -2.49
N GLU A 681 4.48 19.90 -3.63
CA GLU A 681 5.57 20.54 -4.33
C GLU A 681 5.13 21.79 -5.09
N VAL A 682 4.02 21.70 -5.83
CA VAL A 682 3.68 22.66 -6.91
C VAL A 682 2.48 23.53 -6.62
N SER A 683 1.61 23.17 -5.66
CA SER A 683 0.43 23.99 -5.36
C SER A 683 0.86 25.35 -4.79
N PRO A 684 0.29 26.47 -5.26
CA PRO A 684 0.71 27.80 -4.83
C PRO A 684 0.17 28.18 -3.43
N SER A 685 -0.86 27.47 -2.96
CA SER A 685 -1.64 27.79 -1.78
C SER A 685 -2.41 26.57 -1.27
N GLY A 686 -2.94 26.67 -0.05
CA GLY A 686 -3.88 25.67 0.47
C GLY A 686 -3.21 24.43 1.04
N CYS A 687 -4.00 23.37 1.17
CA CYS A 687 -3.67 22.12 1.86
C CYS A 687 -4.18 20.88 1.12
N SER A 688 -4.41 20.97 -0.19
CA SER A 688 -4.87 19.84 -1.02
C SER A 688 -3.94 18.61 -0.97
N SER A 689 -2.65 18.81 -0.70
CA SER A 689 -1.71 17.71 -0.42
C SER A 689 -2.16 16.82 0.75
N PHE A 690 -2.80 17.38 1.78
CA PHE A 690 -3.40 16.59 2.85
C PHE A 690 -4.64 15.84 2.35
N THR A 691 -5.53 16.50 1.60
CA THR A 691 -6.71 15.87 0.99
C THR A 691 -6.31 14.65 0.14
N TYR A 692 -5.30 14.79 -0.72
CA TYR A 692 -4.80 13.68 -1.53
C TYR A 692 -4.13 12.57 -0.72
N HIS A 693 -3.49 12.89 0.41
CA HIS A 693 -2.91 11.86 1.29
C HIS A 693 -4.00 11.03 1.97
N VAL A 694 -5.08 11.66 2.43
CA VAL A 694 -6.25 10.94 2.94
C VAL A 694 -6.90 10.13 1.81
N TYR A 695 -6.97 10.69 0.59
CA TYR A 695 -7.48 9.97 -0.58
C TYR A 695 -6.63 8.76 -0.98
N SER A 696 -5.31 8.82 -0.83
CA SER A 696 -4.45 7.67 -1.15
C SER A 696 -4.64 6.47 -0.23
N SER A 697 -5.41 6.62 0.86
CA SER A 697 -5.56 5.61 1.91
C SER A 697 -7.01 5.34 2.29
N SER A 698 -7.68 6.27 2.98
CA SER A 698 -8.99 6.09 3.64
C SER A 698 -10.03 5.26 2.85
N PRO A 699 -10.31 5.55 1.56
CA PRO A 699 -11.39 4.84 0.86
C PRO A 699 -11.00 3.41 0.44
N TYR A 700 -9.70 3.12 0.40
CA TYR A 700 -9.17 1.80 0.04
C TYR A 700 -9.01 0.88 1.25
N LEU A 701 -9.03 1.41 2.47
CA LEU A 701 -8.88 0.62 3.68
C LEU A 701 -10.08 -0.30 3.90
N ARG A 702 -9.79 -1.51 4.38
CA ARG A 702 -10.78 -2.45 4.90
C ARG A 702 -10.48 -2.80 6.35
N ALA A 703 -11.54 -2.77 7.16
CA ALA A 703 -11.50 -3.28 8.51
C ALA A 703 -11.34 -4.82 8.51
N PRO A 704 -10.77 -5.40 9.58
CA PRO A 704 -10.28 -4.72 10.78
C PRO A 704 -8.79 -4.36 10.73
N TRP A 705 -8.05 -4.87 9.74
CA TRP A 705 -6.58 -4.89 9.78
C TRP A 705 -5.88 -3.73 9.07
N TYR A 706 -6.62 -2.72 8.61
CA TYR A 706 -6.07 -1.61 7.79
C TYR A 706 -5.36 -2.12 6.53
N GLN A 707 -5.87 -3.21 5.96
CA GLN A 707 -5.42 -3.74 4.66
C GLN A 707 -6.13 -2.99 3.53
N TYR A 708 -5.48 -2.87 2.38
CA TYR A 708 -5.99 -2.10 1.24
C TYR A 708 -6.72 -3.03 0.27
N SER A 709 -7.88 -2.60 -0.21
CA SER A 709 -8.44 -3.05 -1.48
C SER A 709 -7.80 -2.26 -2.62
N GLU A 710 -7.65 -2.88 -3.78
CA GLU A 710 -7.21 -2.19 -5.00
C GLU A 710 -8.17 -1.05 -5.37
N GLN A 711 -9.47 -1.28 -5.18
CA GLN A 711 -10.54 -0.41 -5.64
C GLN A 711 -11.20 0.34 -4.48
N LEU A 712 -11.76 1.53 -4.74
CA LEU A 712 -12.54 2.28 -3.75
C LEU A 712 -13.76 1.45 -3.30
N ILE A 713 -14.40 0.79 -4.26
CA ILE A 713 -15.62 -0.02 -4.08
C ILE A 713 -15.30 -1.47 -4.46
N ASP A 714 -15.69 -2.41 -3.60
CA ASP A 714 -15.42 -3.83 -3.84
C ASP A 714 -16.43 -4.50 -4.79
N ASN A 715 -17.61 -3.90 -4.97
CA ASN A 715 -18.65 -4.38 -5.87
C ASN A 715 -18.25 -4.17 -7.34
N VAL A 716 -18.12 -5.27 -8.06
CA VAL A 716 -17.71 -5.35 -9.47
C VAL A 716 -18.65 -4.59 -10.40
N GLU A 717 -19.95 -4.57 -10.11
CA GLU A 717 -20.94 -3.85 -10.92
C GLU A 717 -20.84 -2.32 -10.78
N GLU A 718 -20.26 -1.85 -9.67
CA GLU A 718 -20.16 -0.44 -9.33
C GLU A 718 -18.77 0.16 -9.57
N ASN A 719 -17.72 -0.66 -9.66
CA ASN A 719 -16.32 -0.24 -9.78
C ASN A 719 -15.71 -0.42 -11.20
N GLY A 720 -16.56 -0.39 -12.23
CA GLY A 720 -16.11 -0.54 -13.61
C GLY A 720 -15.81 -1.98 -14.06
N GLY A 721 -16.24 -3.00 -13.31
CA GLY A 721 -16.12 -4.41 -13.72
C GLY A 721 -14.85 -5.10 -13.23
N THR A 722 -14.21 -4.58 -12.17
CA THR A 722 -12.95 -5.12 -11.66
C THR A 722 -13.15 -5.86 -10.35
N HIS A 723 -12.74 -7.13 -10.30
CA HIS A 723 -12.63 -7.86 -9.03
C HIS A 723 -11.39 -7.36 -8.29
N PRO A 724 -11.52 -6.63 -7.16
CA PRO A 724 -10.37 -5.97 -6.54
C PRO A 724 -9.35 -6.97 -6.02
N ALA A 725 -8.08 -6.68 -6.24
CA ALA A 725 -6.99 -7.36 -5.55
C ALA A 725 -6.97 -7.03 -4.05
N PHE A 726 -6.64 -8.04 -3.22
CA PHE A 726 -6.55 -7.89 -1.77
C PHE A 726 -5.61 -8.94 -1.12
N PRO A 727 -4.85 -8.57 -0.07
CA PRO A 727 -4.54 -7.19 0.31
C PRO A 727 -3.67 -6.52 -0.77
N PHE A 728 -3.89 -5.25 -1.09
CA PHE A 728 -3.19 -4.56 -2.17
C PHE A 728 -1.98 -3.77 -1.65
N LEU A 729 -0.79 -4.37 -1.70
CA LEU A 729 0.43 -3.79 -1.11
C LEU A 729 0.93 -2.57 -1.89
N THR A 730 0.58 -2.45 -3.17
CA THR A 730 0.95 -1.29 -3.99
C THR A 730 0.44 0.00 -3.38
N GLY A 731 -0.81 0.03 -2.90
CA GLY A 731 -1.38 1.22 -2.27
C GLY A 731 -0.81 1.54 -0.89
N MET A 732 -0.48 0.50 -0.11
CA MET A 732 0.28 0.66 1.14
C MET A 732 1.65 1.31 0.86
N GLY A 733 2.33 0.86 -0.19
CA GLY A 733 3.60 1.42 -0.67
C GLY A 733 3.49 2.89 -1.07
N GLY A 734 2.50 3.22 -1.91
CA GLY A 734 2.23 4.59 -2.34
C GLY A 734 2.00 5.53 -1.15
N THR A 735 1.09 5.19 -0.24
CA THR A 735 0.81 6.02 0.95
C THR A 735 2.04 6.14 1.85
N ASN A 736 2.84 5.08 2.01
CA ASN A 736 4.06 5.10 2.83
C ASN A 736 5.15 6.05 2.32
N ARG A 737 5.03 6.57 1.08
CA ARG A 737 5.95 7.56 0.49
C ARG A 737 5.60 9.01 0.85
N VAL A 738 4.33 9.32 1.13
CA VAL A 738 3.82 10.71 1.12
C VAL A 738 4.51 11.60 2.17
N ALA A 739 4.71 11.11 3.39
CA ALA A 739 5.36 11.90 4.43
C ALA A 739 6.78 12.33 4.02
N ILE A 740 7.63 11.38 3.61
CA ILE A 740 9.04 11.65 3.33
C ILE A 740 9.26 12.35 1.98
N PHE A 741 8.58 11.94 0.91
CA PHE A 741 8.78 12.52 -0.41
C PHE A 741 7.91 13.75 -0.67
N GLY A 742 6.75 13.85 0.01
CA GLY A 742 5.85 14.99 -0.06
C GLY A 742 6.16 16.04 1.01
N TYR A 743 5.86 15.76 2.29
CA TYR A 743 5.92 16.79 3.33
C TYR A 743 7.33 17.25 3.71
N LEU A 744 8.30 16.33 3.79
CA LEU A 744 9.71 16.71 3.90
C LEU A 744 10.26 17.21 2.55
N GLY A 745 9.64 16.79 1.45
CA GLY A 745 10.07 17.10 0.09
C GLY A 745 11.42 16.48 -0.24
N LEU A 746 11.75 15.29 0.32
CA LEU A 746 13.03 14.63 0.13
C LEU A 746 13.29 14.40 -1.37
N GLY A 747 14.33 15.04 -1.90
CA GLY A 747 14.86 14.80 -3.23
C GLY A 747 16.11 13.92 -3.15
N LEU A 748 16.11 12.82 -3.91
CA LEU A 748 17.26 11.93 -4.02
C LEU A 748 18.24 12.46 -5.07
N TYR A 749 19.32 13.09 -4.61
CA TYR A 749 20.45 13.52 -5.42
C TYR A 749 21.75 12.92 -4.87
N TYR A 750 22.70 12.63 -5.75
CA TYR A 750 23.94 11.95 -5.40
C TYR A 750 24.98 12.86 -4.72
N ASP A 751 24.96 14.16 -5.01
CA ASP A 751 25.97 15.12 -4.55
C ASP A 751 25.53 15.88 -3.30
N ARG A 752 24.24 15.80 -2.95
CA ARG A 752 23.63 16.51 -1.83
C ARG A 752 22.36 15.82 -1.33
N LEU A 753 22.04 16.07 -0.07
CA LEU A 753 20.71 15.82 0.48
C LEU A 753 19.79 16.98 0.10
N ASP A 754 18.75 16.72 -0.68
CA ASP A 754 17.78 17.76 -1.04
C ASP A 754 16.50 17.60 -0.23
N ILE A 755 16.00 18.70 0.31
CA ILE A 755 14.70 18.76 0.96
C ILE A 755 13.93 20.00 0.51
N ASP A 756 12.62 19.94 0.60
CA ASP A 756 11.78 21.09 0.39
C ASP A 756 10.56 20.90 1.30
N PRO A 757 10.65 21.29 2.58
CA PRO A 757 9.61 20.94 3.55
C PRO A 757 8.40 21.87 3.50
N SER A 758 7.21 21.29 3.53
CA SER A 758 5.92 21.97 3.69
C SER A 758 4.93 21.04 4.38
N LEU A 759 4.64 21.33 5.65
CA LEU A 759 3.72 20.53 6.45
C LEU A 759 2.30 21.11 6.35
N PRO A 760 1.28 20.32 5.95
CA PRO A 760 -0.10 20.80 5.91
C PRO A 760 -0.59 21.26 7.30
N PRO A 761 -1.43 22.30 7.39
CA PRO A 761 -1.90 22.84 8.69
C PRO A 761 -2.63 21.82 9.58
N GLN A 762 -3.21 20.77 9.00
CA GLN A 762 -3.87 19.67 9.70
C GLN A 762 -2.89 18.83 10.52
N ILE A 763 -1.62 18.80 10.13
CA ILE A 763 -0.54 18.08 10.82
C ILE A 763 0.31 19.12 11.57
N PRO A 764 0.04 19.38 12.86
CA PRO A 764 0.76 20.41 13.62
C PRO A 764 2.23 20.08 13.89
N TYR A 765 2.56 18.78 13.93
CA TYR A 765 3.89 18.26 14.15
C TYR A 765 4.04 16.89 13.50
N LEU A 766 5.22 16.61 12.95
CA LEU A 766 5.58 15.31 12.39
C LEU A 766 7.04 15.01 12.68
N ASN A 767 7.31 13.89 13.34
CA ASN A 767 8.65 13.30 13.41
C ASN A 767 8.75 12.24 12.31
N TYR A 768 9.65 12.43 11.35
CA TYR A 768 9.79 11.50 10.25
C TYR A 768 10.59 10.28 10.70
N ARG A 769 10.31 9.15 10.06
CA ARG A 769 11.18 7.97 10.18
C ARG A 769 12.63 8.34 9.84
N THR A 770 13.56 7.61 10.45
CA THR A 770 14.96 7.62 10.07
C THR A 770 15.09 7.23 8.61
N PHE A 771 15.82 8.05 7.86
CA PHE A 771 16.14 7.79 6.47
C PHE A 771 17.63 7.93 6.22
N TYR A 772 18.11 7.35 5.12
CA TYR A 772 19.53 7.30 4.81
C TYR A 772 19.87 8.10 3.55
N TRP A 773 21.00 8.81 3.60
CA TRP A 773 21.64 9.41 2.45
C TRP A 773 23.14 9.07 2.48
N MET A 774 23.65 8.50 1.39
CA MET A 774 25.02 7.98 1.25
C MET A 774 25.46 7.08 2.40
N GLY A 775 24.51 6.33 2.97
CA GLY A 775 24.68 5.40 4.09
C GLY A 775 24.69 6.04 5.48
N HIS A 776 24.48 7.35 5.58
CA HIS A 776 24.36 8.08 6.84
C HIS A 776 22.90 8.23 7.23
N GLY A 777 22.54 7.78 8.43
CA GLY A 777 21.19 7.91 8.98
C GLY A 777 20.91 9.35 9.44
N ILE A 778 19.72 9.81 9.11
CA ILE A 778 19.23 11.16 9.32
C ILE A 778 17.82 11.07 9.88
N ASN A 779 17.54 11.92 10.88
CA ASN A 779 16.19 12.16 11.35
C ASN A 779 15.76 13.58 10.95
N ALA A 780 14.45 13.75 10.75
CA ALA A 780 13.84 15.04 10.53
C ALA A 780 12.65 15.22 11.48
N THR A 781 12.41 16.44 11.93
CA THR A 781 11.19 16.82 12.65
C THR A 781 10.63 18.12 12.10
N SER A 782 9.34 18.15 11.77
CA SER A 782 8.65 19.31 11.22
C SER A 782 7.58 19.81 12.18
N ASN A 783 7.49 21.13 12.32
CA ASN A 783 6.27 21.81 12.75
C ASN A 783 5.72 22.66 11.59
N SER A 784 4.72 23.50 11.85
CA SER A 784 4.12 24.36 10.79
C SER A 784 5.09 25.35 10.14
N THR A 785 6.17 25.73 10.82
CA THR A 785 7.05 26.83 10.39
C THR A 785 8.48 26.41 10.04
N HIS A 786 8.98 25.34 10.65
CA HIS A 786 10.37 24.91 10.53
C HIS A 786 10.49 23.39 10.53
N THR A 787 11.55 22.92 9.86
CA THR A 787 12.02 21.54 9.89
C THR A 787 13.42 21.51 10.49
N THR A 788 13.68 20.57 11.40
CA THR A 788 15.00 20.31 11.96
C THR A 788 15.51 19.00 11.40
N LEU A 789 16.68 19.04 10.75
CA LEU A 789 17.43 17.86 10.31
C LEU A 789 18.55 17.55 11.29
N GLU A 790 18.71 16.29 11.65
CA GLU A 790 19.75 15.81 12.55
C GLU A 790 20.45 14.59 11.97
N ARG A 791 21.78 14.62 11.99
CA ARG A 791 22.59 13.44 11.69
C ARG A 791 22.59 12.53 12.91
N LEU A 792 22.27 11.27 12.69
CA LEU A 792 22.17 10.31 13.78
C LEU A 792 23.54 9.70 14.16
N PRO A 793 23.68 9.17 15.40
CA PRO A 793 24.93 8.56 15.87
C PRO A 793 25.45 7.44 14.97
N ARG A 794 26.74 7.53 14.60
CA ARG A 794 27.37 6.66 13.60
C ARG A 794 27.46 5.19 14.01
N ASP A 795 27.58 4.93 15.31
CA ASP A 795 27.68 3.58 15.86
C ASP A 795 26.39 2.76 15.72
N LYS A 796 25.24 3.43 15.53
CA LYS A 796 23.93 2.80 15.39
C LYS A 796 23.29 3.00 14.01
N TYR A 797 23.50 4.16 13.37
CA TYR A 797 22.74 4.58 12.18
C TYR A 797 23.62 4.78 10.94
N THR A 798 24.65 3.94 10.79
CA THR A 798 25.50 3.94 9.60
C THR A 798 25.42 2.59 8.92
N LEU A 799 25.13 2.61 7.62
CA LEU A 799 25.07 1.38 6.83
C LEU A 799 26.47 0.83 6.54
N PRO A 800 26.62 -0.49 6.33
CA PRO A 800 27.92 -1.08 6.02
C PRO A 800 28.58 -0.52 4.75
N SER A 801 27.80 -0.10 3.76
CA SER A 801 28.25 0.44 2.47
C SER A 801 28.36 1.97 2.41
N VAL A 802 28.35 2.63 3.57
CA VAL A 802 28.41 4.08 3.71
C VAL A 802 29.55 4.74 2.93
N ASN A 803 29.27 5.90 2.34
CA ASN A 803 30.31 6.74 1.78
C ASN A 803 31.09 7.42 2.92
N ALA A 804 32.29 6.90 3.18
CA ALA A 804 33.16 7.36 4.26
C ALA A 804 33.61 8.83 4.13
N THR A 805 33.46 9.45 2.95
CA THR A 805 33.80 10.87 2.72
C THR A 805 33.12 11.81 3.70
N TYR A 806 31.87 11.51 4.06
CA TYR A 806 31.08 12.35 4.95
C TYR A 806 31.25 12.01 6.44
N PHE A 807 32.18 11.12 6.80
CA PHE A 807 32.55 10.97 8.21
C PHE A 807 33.23 12.22 8.74
N ASP A 808 34.11 12.85 7.97
CA ASP A 808 34.89 13.99 8.45
C ASP A 808 34.46 15.31 7.80
N LYS A 809 33.37 15.27 7.04
CA LYS A 809 32.79 16.41 6.32
C LYS A 809 31.30 16.54 6.58
N PRO A 810 30.77 17.77 6.61
CA PRO A 810 29.33 17.96 6.63
C PRO A 810 28.68 17.40 5.37
N ILE A 811 27.43 16.97 5.49
CA ILE A 811 26.58 16.58 4.35
C ILE A 811 26.10 17.87 3.66
N PRO A 812 26.33 18.05 2.35
CA PRO A 812 25.75 19.17 1.61
C PRO A 812 24.23 19.04 1.59
N VAL A 813 23.52 20.11 1.95
CA VAL A 813 22.06 20.14 1.95
C VAL A 813 21.56 21.25 1.03
N THR A 814 20.58 20.94 0.18
CA THR A 814 19.84 21.96 -0.56
C THR A 814 18.41 22.07 -0.09
N VAL A 815 17.89 23.30 -0.11
CA VAL A 815 16.49 23.61 0.14
C VAL A 815 15.88 24.28 -1.09
N GLY A 816 14.78 23.72 -1.60
CA GLY A 816 13.97 24.33 -2.66
C GLY A 816 14.51 24.16 -4.09
N THR A 817 15.10 23.00 -4.42
CA THR A 817 15.60 22.74 -5.79
C THR A 817 14.52 22.45 -6.83
N ARG A 818 13.29 22.19 -6.39
CA ARG A 818 12.17 21.85 -7.25
C ARG A 818 11.58 23.09 -7.95
N SER A 819 11.51 23.05 -9.28
CA SER A 819 11.04 24.04 -10.28
C SER A 819 10.91 25.53 -9.88
N GLY A 820 11.69 26.40 -10.54
CA GLY A 820 11.48 27.86 -10.57
C GLY A 820 11.85 28.62 -9.29
N ARG A 821 12.49 27.97 -8.32
CA ARG A 821 12.82 28.52 -7.00
C ARG A 821 14.32 28.70 -6.79
N ASN A 822 14.66 29.60 -5.87
CA ASN A 822 16.05 29.85 -5.48
C ASN A 822 16.54 28.71 -4.58
N ILE A 823 17.56 28.01 -5.05
CA ILE A 823 18.24 26.97 -4.27
C ILE A 823 19.02 27.63 -3.14
N THR A 824 18.77 27.20 -1.91
CA THR A 824 19.58 27.58 -0.75
C THR A 824 20.47 26.43 -0.33
N TRP A 825 21.77 26.69 -0.16
CA TRP A 825 22.75 25.70 0.26
C TRP A 825 23.03 25.79 1.76
N HIS A 826 23.10 24.63 2.40
CA HIS A 826 23.40 24.43 3.80
C HIS A 826 24.39 23.27 3.97
N GLU A 827 24.88 23.09 5.18
CA GLU A 827 25.76 22.00 5.58
C GLU A 827 25.20 21.35 6.86
N LEU A 828 24.95 20.04 6.81
CA LEU A 828 24.54 19.25 7.98
C LEU A 828 25.79 18.61 8.60
N GLY A 829 26.26 19.22 9.68
CA GLY A 829 27.39 18.75 10.50
C GLY A 829 26.95 17.83 11.64
N GLU A 830 27.59 17.97 12.80
CA GLU A 830 27.23 17.22 14.03
C GLU A 830 26.05 17.84 14.79
N GLY A 831 25.74 19.11 14.54
CA GLY A 831 24.60 19.81 15.16
C GLY A 831 23.36 19.82 14.26
N PRO A 832 22.17 20.06 14.83
CA PRO A 832 20.93 20.17 14.06
C PRO A 832 20.98 21.31 13.05
N LEU A 833 20.42 21.08 11.86
CA LEU A 833 20.15 22.10 10.85
C LEU A 833 18.65 22.43 10.87
N VAL A 834 18.31 23.68 11.21
CA VAL A 834 16.92 24.16 11.19
C VAL A 834 16.69 24.97 9.92
N VAL A 835 15.70 24.58 9.13
CA VAL A 835 15.27 25.27 7.90
C VAL A 835 13.82 25.72 8.03
N ARG A 836 13.47 26.78 7.30
CA ARG A 836 12.09 27.28 7.28
C ARG A 836 11.25 26.48 6.28
N ASN A 837 10.03 26.13 6.68
CA ASN A 837 9.07 25.45 5.81
C ASN A 837 8.42 26.43 4.84
N ARG A 838 7.98 25.92 3.67
CA ARG A 838 7.13 26.70 2.77
C ARG A 838 5.79 26.94 3.46
N PRO A 839 5.29 28.19 3.51
CA PRO A 839 4.04 28.51 4.17
C PRO A 839 2.83 28.26 3.25
N MET A 840 2.81 27.16 2.49
CA MET A 840 1.77 26.89 1.47
C MET A 840 0.36 26.95 2.07
N GLY A 841 0.15 26.28 3.20
CA GLY A 841 -1.14 26.27 3.91
C GLY A 841 -1.57 27.62 4.49
N GLU A 842 -0.67 28.60 4.58
CA GLU A 842 -0.97 29.96 5.03
C GLU A 842 -1.32 30.90 3.86
N ILE A 843 -0.92 30.56 2.63
CA ILE A 843 -1.24 31.34 1.44
C ILE A 843 -2.68 31.05 1.06
N LEU A 844 -3.51 32.10 1.00
CA LEU A 844 -4.91 31.99 0.62
C LEU A 844 -5.05 32.01 -0.90
N THR A 845 -5.73 31.01 -1.47
CA THR A 845 -6.10 30.95 -2.89
C THR A 845 -7.01 32.14 -3.23
N VAL A 846 -8.03 32.37 -2.39
CA VAL A 846 -8.89 33.56 -2.46
C VAL A 846 -8.52 34.52 -1.33
N GLY A 847 -8.01 35.70 -1.70
CA GLY A 847 -7.53 36.69 -0.74
C GLY A 847 -8.59 37.13 0.26
N GLY A 848 -8.36 36.89 1.54
CA GLY A 848 -9.31 37.21 2.62
C GLY A 848 -10.30 36.10 2.94
N ASN A 849 -10.19 34.92 2.31
CA ASN A 849 -10.93 33.72 2.70
C ASN A 849 -10.62 33.32 4.14
N ILE A 850 -11.64 33.15 4.97
CA ILE A 850 -11.50 32.72 6.36
C ILE A 850 -11.72 31.21 6.58
N LEU A 851 -12.12 30.48 5.54
CA LEU A 851 -12.44 29.05 5.60
C LEU A 851 -11.26 28.13 5.30
N GLN A 852 -10.32 28.58 4.48
CA GLN A 852 -9.29 27.72 3.91
C GLN A 852 -8.51 26.94 4.98
N CYS A 853 -8.43 25.62 4.80
CA CYS A 853 -7.68 24.68 5.66
C CYS A 853 -8.08 24.73 7.14
N LYS A 854 -9.30 25.17 7.46
CA LYS A 854 -9.84 25.16 8.82
C LYS A 854 -10.38 23.79 9.21
N SER A 855 -10.56 23.59 10.51
CA SER A 855 -11.13 22.37 11.06
C SER A 855 -12.60 22.24 10.67
N LEU A 856 -12.98 21.04 10.24
CA LEU A 856 -14.35 20.67 9.96
C LEU A 856 -14.96 19.92 11.14
N LEU A 857 -16.24 20.17 11.39
CA LEU A 857 -17.03 19.23 12.19
C LEU A 857 -17.43 18.06 11.30
N GLN A 858 -17.56 16.88 11.91
CA GLN A 858 -18.05 15.71 11.18
C GLN A 858 -19.42 16.00 10.55
N PRO A 859 -19.59 15.78 9.24
CA PRO A 859 -20.85 16.03 8.57
C PRO A 859 -21.91 15.01 9.02
N PRO A 860 -23.19 15.40 9.16
CA PRO A 860 -24.23 14.45 9.54
C PRO A 860 -24.63 13.50 8.40
N GLN A 861 -24.25 13.81 7.15
CA GLN A 861 -24.49 12.99 5.97
C GLN A 861 -23.21 12.32 5.47
N ARG A 862 -23.39 11.20 4.77
CA ARG A 862 -22.34 10.46 4.05
C ARG A 862 -21.89 11.18 2.79
N ASN A 863 -20.69 10.83 2.35
CA ASN A 863 -20.05 11.32 1.13
C ASN A 863 -19.73 10.14 0.21
N LYS A 864 -19.55 10.42 -1.08
CA LYS A 864 -19.00 9.42 -2.01
C LYS A 864 -17.57 9.04 -1.59
N PRO A 865 -17.14 7.78 -1.78
CA PRO A 865 -15.79 7.35 -1.44
C PRO A 865 -14.73 8.27 -2.06
N GLY A 866 -13.78 8.72 -1.24
CA GLY A 866 -12.72 9.62 -1.70
C GLY A 866 -13.12 11.09 -1.96
N GLN A 867 -14.39 11.47 -1.81
CA GLN A 867 -14.89 12.82 -2.08
C GLN A 867 -15.11 13.58 -0.76
N PHE A 868 -14.01 13.94 -0.09
CA PHE A 868 -14.03 14.39 1.30
C PHE A 868 -14.56 15.81 1.51
N PRO A 869 -15.22 16.09 2.65
CA PRO A 869 -15.60 17.43 3.09
C PRO A 869 -14.47 18.47 3.06
N ILE A 870 -13.24 18.09 3.43
CA ILE A 870 -12.08 19.00 3.47
C ILE A 870 -11.73 19.58 2.11
N ALA A 871 -12.01 18.84 1.03
CA ALA A 871 -11.75 19.29 -0.32
C ALA A 871 -12.45 20.61 -0.64
N ALA A 872 -13.66 20.84 -0.10
CA ALA A 872 -14.41 22.08 -0.33
C ALA A 872 -13.76 23.34 0.28
N ILE A 873 -12.70 23.21 1.08
CA ILE A 873 -12.01 24.35 1.71
C ILE A 873 -10.48 24.17 1.69
N ASP A 874 -9.95 23.27 0.87
CA ASP A 874 -8.51 23.00 0.85
C ASP A 874 -7.71 23.97 -0.04
N GLY A 875 -8.40 24.87 -0.74
CA GLY A 875 -7.79 25.88 -1.59
C GLY A 875 -7.38 25.38 -2.97
N ALA A 876 -7.78 24.17 -3.39
CA ALA A 876 -7.54 23.65 -4.73
C ALA A 876 -8.83 23.52 -5.54
N ALA A 877 -8.73 23.72 -6.85
CA ALA A 877 -9.84 23.46 -7.77
C ALA A 877 -9.95 21.97 -8.16
N SER A 878 -8.88 21.21 -7.95
CA SER A 878 -8.68 19.85 -8.45
C SER A 878 -9.13 18.74 -7.49
N THR A 879 -9.49 19.09 -6.26
CA THR A 879 -10.16 18.22 -5.29
C THR A 879 -11.64 18.62 -5.20
N LYS A 880 -12.51 17.72 -4.72
CA LYS A 880 -13.92 18.06 -4.50
C LYS A 880 -14.57 17.22 -3.41
N TRP A 881 -15.48 17.85 -2.69
CA TRP A 881 -16.44 17.21 -1.80
C TRP A 881 -17.67 16.79 -2.61
N GLN A 882 -18.20 15.59 -2.36
CA GLN A 882 -19.46 15.14 -2.95
C GLN A 882 -20.28 14.34 -1.94
N PRO A 883 -21.45 14.83 -1.50
CA PRO A 883 -22.39 14.06 -0.69
C PRO A 883 -22.92 12.82 -1.43
N GLU A 884 -23.33 11.81 -0.69
CA GLU A 884 -23.79 10.54 -1.28
C GLU A 884 -25.08 10.71 -2.12
N TYR A 885 -26.02 11.56 -1.68
CA TYR A 885 -27.36 11.66 -2.28
C TYR A 885 -27.74 13.08 -2.73
N ALA A 886 -28.41 13.19 -3.88
CA ALA A 886 -28.94 14.45 -4.43
C ALA A 886 -30.25 14.91 -3.78
N ASN A 887 -31.05 13.98 -3.27
CA ASN A 887 -32.45 14.23 -2.87
C ASN A 887 -32.61 14.88 -1.47
N THR A 888 -31.53 14.98 -0.71
CA THR A 888 -31.49 15.59 0.63
C THR A 888 -30.53 16.78 0.63
N THR A 889 -30.72 17.71 1.57
CA THR A 889 -29.74 18.77 1.80
C THR A 889 -28.62 18.21 2.68
N SER A 890 -27.39 18.27 2.18
CA SER A 890 -26.19 17.85 2.91
C SER A 890 -25.45 19.08 3.44
N TYR A 891 -25.00 19.02 4.68
CA TYR A 891 -24.37 20.16 5.35
C TYR A 891 -22.89 19.90 5.64
N LEU A 892 -22.06 20.87 5.25
CA LEU A 892 -20.67 21.02 5.65
C LEU A 892 -20.57 22.10 6.73
N THR A 893 -19.79 21.87 7.79
CA THR A 893 -19.61 22.84 8.88
C THR A 893 -18.13 23.07 9.19
N VAL A 894 -17.71 24.34 9.11
CA VAL A 894 -16.35 24.79 9.44
C VAL A 894 -16.34 25.45 10.81
N ASP A 895 -15.40 25.06 11.69
CA ASP A 895 -15.12 25.76 12.95
C ASP A 895 -14.07 26.85 12.70
N LEU A 896 -14.48 28.11 12.86
CA LEU A 896 -13.64 29.30 12.69
C LEU A 896 -12.87 29.67 13.98
N GLY A 897 -13.18 28.99 15.09
CA GLY A 897 -12.62 29.24 16.41
C GLY A 897 -13.30 30.38 17.18
N ASP A 898 -12.94 30.50 18.46
CA ASP A 898 -13.64 31.37 19.42
C ASP A 898 -13.13 32.82 19.51
N LEU A 899 -12.07 33.17 18.76
CA LEU A 899 -11.25 34.36 19.07
C LEU A 899 -11.47 35.57 18.16
N ALA A 900 -12.14 35.44 17.01
CA ALA A 900 -12.43 36.57 16.12
C ALA A 900 -13.62 36.30 15.18
N PHE A 901 -14.62 37.17 15.19
CA PHE A 901 -15.65 37.23 14.16
C PHE A 901 -15.21 38.20 13.05
N PHE A 902 -15.52 37.88 11.81
CA PHE A 902 -15.13 38.69 10.65
C PHE A 902 -16.38 39.20 9.91
N PRO A 903 -16.42 40.47 9.48
CA PRO A 903 -17.47 40.94 8.58
C PRO A 903 -17.23 40.34 7.19
N ILE A 904 -18.16 39.54 6.71
CA ILE A 904 -18.10 38.90 5.38
C ILE A 904 -18.90 39.75 4.41
N ASN A 905 -18.31 40.11 3.27
CA ASN A 905 -18.97 40.91 2.23
C ASN A 905 -19.04 40.17 0.87
N GLU A 906 -18.25 39.13 0.67
CA GLU A 906 -18.22 38.36 -0.57
C GLU A 906 -18.14 36.85 -0.29
N ILE A 907 -18.80 36.07 -1.13
CA ILE A 907 -18.83 34.60 -1.11
C ILE A 907 -18.41 34.14 -2.51
N VAL A 908 -17.42 33.27 -2.57
CA VAL A 908 -16.91 32.67 -3.82
C VAL A 908 -17.08 31.17 -3.72
N MET A 909 -17.65 30.56 -4.75
CA MET A 909 -17.90 29.12 -4.83
C MET A 909 -17.36 28.57 -6.13
N ASP A 910 -16.70 27.41 -6.06
CA ASP A 910 -16.45 26.52 -7.18
C ASP A 910 -17.17 25.19 -6.91
N TRP A 911 -18.13 24.88 -7.78
CA TRP A 911 -18.98 23.69 -7.74
C TRP A 911 -18.43 22.53 -8.58
N ALA A 912 -17.22 22.64 -9.13
CA ALA A 912 -16.64 21.67 -10.06
C ALA A 912 -17.59 21.37 -11.24
N ASN A 913 -17.74 20.10 -11.62
CA ASN A 913 -18.51 19.70 -12.80
C ASN A 913 -19.97 19.32 -12.52
N GLN A 914 -20.41 19.24 -11.26
CA GLN A 914 -21.77 18.83 -10.88
C GLN A 914 -22.43 19.84 -9.92
N PRO A 915 -22.82 21.04 -10.40
CA PRO A 915 -23.36 22.08 -9.53
C PRO A 915 -24.69 21.70 -8.86
N PRO A 916 -24.96 22.15 -7.61
CA PRO A 916 -26.21 21.88 -6.92
C PRO A 916 -27.38 22.60 -7.57
N THR A 917 -28.62 22.15 -7.35
CA THR A 917 -29.80 22.94 -7.75
C THR A 917 -30.11 24.05 -6.75
N HIS A 918 -29.70 23.86 -5.49
CA HIS A 918 -29.92 24.79 -4.40
C HIS A 918 -28.76 24.78 -3.41
N PHE A 919 -28.40 25.95 -2.89
CA PHE A 919 -27.44 26.09 -1.80
C PHE A 919 -27.95 27.07 -0.74
N GLU A 920 -27.46 26.94 0.48
CA GLU A 920 -27.75 27.83 1.60
C GLU A 920 -26.56 27.96 2.56
N ILE A 921 -26.38 29.13 3.14
CA ILE A 921 -25.27 29.42 4.06
C ILE A 921 -25.79 30.02 5.37
N TYR A 922 -25.28 29.51 6.49
CA TYR A 922 -25.62 29.96 7.83
C TYR A 922 -24.36 30.24 8.65
N PHE A 923 -24.47 31.19 9.57
CA PHE A 923 -23.53 31.38 10.66
C PHE A 923 -24.18 31.07 11.99
N SER A 924 -23.43 30.48 12.92
CA SER A 924 -23.93 30.19 14.26
C SER A 924 -22.83 30.22 15.32
N ASN A 925 -23.23 30.22 16.59
CA ASN A 925 -22.32 30.08 17.73
C ASN A 925 -22.41 28.70 18.41
N SER A 926 -23.43 27.90 18.08
CA SER A 926 -23.55 26.49 18.52
C SER A 926 -23.26 25.52 17.37
N SER A 927 -22.62 24.39 17.65
CA SER A 927 -22.52 23.30 16.66
C SER A 927 -23.91 22.72 16.36
N LEU A 928 -24.15 22.33 15.11
CA LEU A 928 -25.50 21.96 14.64
C LEU A 928 -26.02 20.62 15.19
N PRO A 929 -27.34 20.55 15.45
CA PRO A 929 -28.23 19.49 14.99
C PRO A 929 -29.16 20.04 13.87
N PRO A 930 -29.89 19.20 13.10
CA PRO A 930 -30.53 19.61 11.85
C PRO A 930 -31.49 20.78 12.05
N PHE A 931 -31.42 21.78 11.18
CA PHE A 931 -32.29 22.94 11.20
C PHE A 931 -33.76 22.51 11.07
N SER A 932 -34.46 22.41 12.20
CA SER A 932 -35.92 22.40 12.19
C SER A 932 -36.42 23.76 11.65
N ALA A 933 -37.64 23.82 11.14
CA ALA A 933 -38.21 25.03 10.51
C ALA A 933 -38.27 26.29 11.41
N GLN A 934 -37.78 26.21 12.66
CA GLN A 934 -37.50 27.33 13.55
C GLN A 934 -35.99 27.42 13.77
N LEU A 935 -35.35 28.40 13.13
CA LEU A 935 -33.96 28.77 13.40
C LEU A 935 -33.84 29.13 14.88
N ALA A 936 -32.88 28.53 15.60
CA ALA A 936 -32.53 28.97 16.94
C ALA A 936 -32.07 30.44 16.91
N GLU A 937 -32.22 31.18 18.02
CA GLU A 937 -31.92 32.63 18.08
C GLU A 937 -30.48 32.97 17.68
N ASP A 938 -29.55 32.01 17.75
CA ASP A 938 -28.13 32.16 17.47
C ASP A 938 -27.71 31.71 16.05
N VAL A 939 -28.66 31.26 15.22
CA VAL A 939 -28.41 30.90 13.82
C VAL A 939 -28.86 32.03 12.90
N ARG A 940 -27.90 32.58 12.14
CA ARG A 940 -28.16 33.62 11.14
C ARG A 940 -28.02 33.05 9.73
N ARG A 941 -29.11 33.07 8.96
CA ARG A 941 -29.07 32.79 7.52
C ARG A 941 -28.37 33.94 6.79
N VAL A 942 -27.35 33.63 6.02
CA VAL A 942 -26.55 34.58 5.24
C VAL A 942 -27.15 34.75 3.85
N ILE A 943 -27.31 33.64 3.12
CA ILE A 943 -27.84 33.60 1.77
C ILE A 943 -28.44 32.21 1.49
N ALA A 944 -29.41 32.12 0.58
CA ALA A 944 -29.69 30.88 -0.13
C ALA A 944 -30.29 31.18 -1.50
N GLY A 945 -30.12 30.29 -2.47
CA GLY A 945 -30.62 30.50 -3.82
C GLY A 945 -30.48 29.27 -4.70
N SER A 946 -30.93 29.40 -5.95
CA SER A 946 -30.57 28.48 -7.02
C SER A 946 -29.15 28.78 -7.51
N VAL A 947 -28.48 27.78 -8.09
CA VAL A 947 -27.18 27.95 -8.74
C VAL A 947 -27.38 27.87 -10.25
N ASP A 948 -26.79 28.81 -10.98
CA ASP A 948 -26.76 28.77 -12.44
C ASP A 948 -25.50 28.02 -12.91
N ILE A 949 -25.61 27.31 -14.03
CA ILE A 949 -24.47 26.62 -14.65
C ILE A 949 -23.63 27.66 -15.40
N SER A 950 -22.49 28.07 -14.82
CA SER A 950 -21.60 29.09 -15.40
C SER A 950 -20.71 28.54 -16.53
N ALA A 951 -20.46 27.23 -16.54
CA ALA A 951 -19.65 26.52 -17.53
C ALA A 951 -20.49 25.39 -18.16
N PRO A 952 -21.50 25.73 -19.00
CA PRO A 952 -22.38 24.73 -19.58
C PRO A 952 -21.60 23.77 -20.47
N TRP A 953 -21.96 22.48 -20.41
CA TRP A 953 -21.37 21.48 -21.28
C TRP A 953 -21.63 21.82 -22.75
N ASP A 954 -20.56 21.80 -23.55
CA ASP A 954 -20.62 22.04 -24.97
C ASP A 954 -19.96 20.86 -25.71
N PRO A 955 -20.72 20.12 -26.54
CA PRO A 955 -20.21 18.96 -27.27
C PRO A 955 -19.06 19.28 -28.21
N VAL A 956 -19.01 20.51 -28.74
CA VAL A 956 -17.98 20.92 -29.70
C VAL A 956 -16.66 21.13 -28.98
N THR A 957 -16.69 21.80 -27.82
CA THR A 957 -15.49 22.12 -27.05
C THR A 957 -15.09 21.05 -26.04
N ALA A 958 -15.92 20.03 -25.79
CA ALA A 958 -15.60 18.90 -24.91
C ALA A 958 -14.38 18.08 -25.37
N TYR A 959 -14.05 18.11 -26.67
CA TYR A 959 -12.87 17.46 -27.23
C TYR A 959 -11.62 18.35 -27.22
N GLU A 960 -11.75 19.62 -26.88
CA GLU A 960 -10.60 20.52 -26.77
C GLU A 960 -9.91 20.30 -25.42
N ILE A 961 -8.58 20.15 -25.45
CA ILE A 961 -7.78 20.18 -24.22
C ILE A 961 -7.78 21.62 -23.73
N LYS A 962 -8.15 21.82 -22.46
CA LYS A 962 -8.25 23.12 -21.80
C LYS A 962 -7.77 22.99 -20.37
N PRO A 963 -7.21 24.07 -19.78
CA PRO A 963 -7.04 24.14 -18.33
C PRO A 963 -8.35 23.84 -17.61
N TYR A 964 -8.27 23.19 -16.45
CA TYR A 964 -9.45 22.85 -15.67
C TYR A 964 -10.17 24.13 -15.20
N VAL A 965 -11.49 24.19 -15.42
CA VAL A 965 -12.36 25.27 -14.95
C VAL A 965 -13.67 24.64 -14.47
N GLY A 966 -14.02 24.88 -13.20
CA GLY A 966 -15.28 24.44 -12.59
C GLY A 966 -16.44 25.41 -12.82
N ASN A 967 -17.65 25.01 -12.39
CA ASN A 967 -18.81 25.89 -12.34
C ASN A 967 -18.72 26.80 -11.13
N GLN A 968 -18.72 28.11 -11.33
CA GLN A 968 -18.44 29.07 -10.28
C GLN A 968 -19.63 29.98 -9.99
N THR A 969 -19.74 30.44 -8.75
CA THR A 969 -20.73 31.45 -8.37
C THR A 969 -20.15 32.41 -7.34
N ASN A 970 -20.20 33.70 -7.66
CA ASN A 970 -19.72 34.77 -6.79
C ASN A 970 -20.88 35.66 -6.36
N PHE A 971 -20.98 35.92 -5.05
CA PHE A 971 -22.00 36.78 -4.47
C PHE A 971 -21.35 37.90 -3.67
N THR A 972 -21.68 39.15 -4.01
CA THR A 972 -21.43 40.30 -3.14
C THR A 972 -22.67 40.54 -2.27
N LEU A 973 -22.50 40.51 -0.95
CA LEU A 973 -23.57 40.77 0.00
C LEU A 973 -23.90 42.27 0.01
N ALA A 974 -25.19 42.60 0.09
CA ALA A 974 -25.65 44.00 0.11
C ALA A 974 -25.14 44.76 1.35
N GLU A 975 -24.95 44.04 2.46
CA GLU A 975 -24.35 44.53 3.69
C GLU A 975 -23.45 43.43 4.27
N SER A 976 -22.34 43.82 4.92
CA SER A 976 -21.44 42.85 5.55
C SER A 976 -22.14 42.09 6.68
N VAL A 977 -21.97 40.77 6.67
CA VAL A 977 -22.53 39.86 7.67
C VAL A 977 -21.41 39.33 8.54
N TRP A 978 -21.46 39.63 9.85
CA TRP A 978 -20.49 39.08 10.80
C TRP A 978 -20.60 37.56 10.88
N SER A 979 -19.46 36.88 10.79
CA SER A 979 -19.34 35.44 11.01
C SER A 979 -19.70 35.07 12.45
N GLY A 980 -20.12 33.82 12.65
CA GLY A 980 -20.20 33.19 13.96
C GLY A 980 -18.94 32.38 14.25
N ARG A 981 -18.99 31.52 15.26
CA ARG A 981 -17.96 30.49 15.47
C ARG A 981 -17.98 29.46 14.34
N TYR A 982 -19.18 29.08 13.90
CA TYR A 982 -19.36 28.10 12.85
C TYR A 982 -19.91 28.74 11.58
N ALA A 983 -19.42 28.27 10.44
CA ALA A 983 -20.01 28.51 9.13
C ALA A 983 -20.55 27.19 8.57
N HIS A 984 -21.77 27.23 8.04
CA HIS A 984 -22.45 26.06 7.48
C HIS A 984 -22.78 26.28 6.01
N LEU A 985 -22.48 25.30 5.16
CA LEU A 985 -22.90 25.23 3.77
C LEU A 985 -23.84 24.05 3.59
N GLY A 986 -25.09 24.32 3.22
CA GLY A 986 -26.06 23.32 2.78
C GLY A 986 -26.13 23.28 1.26
N VAL A 987 -26.02 22.08 0.68
CA VAL A 987 -26.17 21.85 -0.77
C VAL A 987 -27.21 20.77 -1.05
N ARG A 988 -28.01 20.95 -2.11
CA ARG A 988 -29.05 19.99 -2.52
C ARG A 988 -29.16 19.91 -4.04
N GLY A 989 -29.53 18.72 -4.52
CA GLY A 989 -29.72 18.41 -5.93
C GLY A 989 -28.41 18.31 -6.69
N ASN A 990 -28.48 17.93 -7.95
CA ASN A 990 -27.33 17.82 -8.83
C ASN A 990 -27.80 18.15 -10.26
N GLN A 991 -27.22 19.19 -10.87
CA GLN A 991 -27.62 19.67 -12.19
C GLN A 991 -26.90 18.97 -13.34
N PHE A 992 -26.05 17.97 -13.07
CA PHE A 992 -25.31 17.23 -14.10
C PHE A 992 -26.23 16.44 -15.05
N LYS A 993 -27.31 15.85 -14.52
CA LYS A 993 -28.35 15.14 -15.29
C LYS A 993 -29.69 15.13 -14.55
N GLU A 994 -30.80 14.98 -15.28
CA GLU A 994 -32.17 15.06 -14.72
C GLU A 994 -32.48 14.01 -13.63
N ASP A 995 -31.82 12.86 -13.68
CA ASP A 995 -32.02 11.70 -12.80
C ASP A 995 -30.80 11.42 -11.90
N ALA A 996 -29.99 12.44 -11.62
CA ALA A 996 -28.81 12.29 -10.76
C ALA A 996 -29.21 11.80 -9.35
N THR A 997 -28.67 10.65 -8.96
CA THR A 997 -28.83 10.09 -7.62
C THR A 997 -27.80 10.66 -6.65
N ASP A 998 -26.63 11.00 -7.17
CA ASP A 998 -25.47 11.41 -6.38
C ASP A 998 -25.53 12.90 -6.04
N GLY A 999 -25.04 13.27 -4.86
CA GLY A 999 -24.99 14.66 -4.42
C GLY A 999 -24.16 15.56 -5.35
N PRO A 1000 -24.30 16.88 -5.20
CA PRO A 1000 -23.54 17.85 -5.99
C PRO A 1000 -22.08 17.91 -5.56
N THR A 1001 -21.22 18.44 -6.41
CA THR A 1001 -19.81 18.66 -6.09
C THR A 1001 -19.55 20.06 -5.56
N VAL A 1002 -18.58 20.19 -4.65
CA VAL A 1002 -18.04 21.47 -4.18
C VAL A 1002 -16.51 21.34 -4.17
N ALA A 1003 -15.84 22.03 -5.08
CA ALA A 1003 -14.38 22.11 -5.12
C ALA A 1003 -13.86 23.18 -4.16
N GLU A 1004 -14.49 24.36 -4.09
CA GLU A 1004 -14.03 25.42 -3.20
C GLU A 1004 -15.21 26.24 -2.66
N TRP A 1005 -15.17 26.54 -1.38
CA TRP A 1005 -16.08 27.43 -0.67
C TRP A 1005 -15.26 28.46 0.10
N SER A 1006 -15.38 29.71 -0.33
CA SER A 1006 -14.64 30.84 0.20
C SER A 1006 -15.58 31.89 0.79
N LEU A 1007 -15.28 32.33 2.02
CA LEU A 1007 -15.93 33.48 2.68
C LEU A 1007 -14.93 34.62 2.83
N VAL A 1008 -15.13 35.68 2.06
CA VAL A 1008 -14.19 36.79 1.95
C VAL A 1008 -14.57 37.89 2.94
N ARG A 1009 -13.64 38.21 3.83
CA ARG A 1009 -13.80 39.30 4.79
C ARG A 1009 -13.68 40.68 4.13
N GLU A 1010 -14.44 41.64 4.64
CA GLU A 1010 -14.33 43.05 4.27
C GLU A 1010 -12.92 43.58 4.61
N LYS A 1011 -12.31 44.31 3.67
CA LYS A 1011 -11.01 44.95 3.87
C LYS A 1011 -11.23 46.24 4.67
N PHE A 1012 -10.71 46.27 5.89
CA PHE A 1012 -10.69 47.48 6.74
C PHE A 1012 -9.65 48.51 6.26
#